data_AF-A0A8D8FKP3-F1
#
_entry.id   AF-A0A8D8FKP3-F1
#
_cell.length_a   1.000
_cell.length_b   1.000
_cell.length_c   1.000
_cell.angle_alpha   90.00
_cell.angle_beta   90.00
_cell.angle_gamma   90.00
#
_symmetry.space_group_name_H-M   'P 1'
#
loop_
_entity.id
_entity.type
_entity.pdbx_description
1 polymer ?
#
loop_
_entity_poly.entity_id
_entity_poly.type
_entity_poly.pdbx_seq_one_letter_code
_entity_poly.pdbx_strand_id
1 'polypeptide(L)'
;EMHLLEPTSFRISAHLCVIDDDPRLAKCKIFGELPSVNICVTEQRVLEALSIVTSLPLPESDIEIQPAPIAKDSNVFSSSLSLLKYLDEKQQKLTKIQRPADTLSTSDSVDGEVVQFIDLEVNFVLNACSLTIYKISGTGSSSSEAYATPTEEFPSSPLEQSLAQPRKSVAFSMPFHSSDSRKIMAFQVRQLELTMVQRTYDLKVALKLGAVTLDQFRVRNEQENILNVIQTPKYEDNDDYLFTLNYTNCKKNSPEFATKYESVEQEVGINFSTLVLLLHEEALNELIRLANDFQVRMESVMSSKRDRELQQFPMRDRIATIHEEESTATVLLHAAREKLPTILEDDSAPVGGAAGVSKANRKRPSIVDSIKIRVVAKLEDVTVELQNDKRSIAVMEVQNLTSSAVVKTSYTEVTVRLQDIILTDTNPATIHTKILSIIGDNALEVKVVLFDLEATSDYNSDDMRIEVTMGCARIVFLNWFVTSVLAFLDNFQAAQQRIKDASAAAAEAAKNSAVEAYSKATRMKLDIKVKAPIIVIPVDSRSLKAVAMDFGHLSITNNFRDIATENSHGPAVIDEMKIELKDMKLSKVDVCPSEMGNLSHVSRYGSEEIIYGIVPDQSAVLSPTSFALIMKRNLSSGWYRERPDLDISGRLKAVELNFIATDYSVIMQILSKNMTEGQDEFKKAEVKLEKSPTSPQSKTTWSSVAKKATAKPFGLDVAELRAKQEA
;
A
#
# COMPACT_ATOMS: atom_id res chain seq x y z
N GLU A 1 14.91 40.90 6.19
CA GLU A 1 15.03 39.82 7.20
C GLU A 1 14.16 38.63 6.78
N MET A 2 14.65 37.73 5.93
CA MET A 2 13.95 36.47 5.63
C MET A 2 14.86 35.32 6.00
N HIS A 3 14.66 34.75 7.18
CA HIS A 3 15.26 33.47 7.53
C HIS A 3 14.36 32.35 7.01
N LEU A 4 14.91 31.49 6.16
CA LEU A 4 14.20 30.29 5.65
C LEU A 4 13.79 29.35 6.79
N LEU A 5 14.60 29.36 7.85
CA LEU A 5 14.46 28.60 9.07
C LEU A 5 14.44 29.59 10.25
N GLU A 6 13.41 29.52 11.08
CA GLU A 6 13.40 30.31 12.32
C GLU A 6 14.51 29.86 13.28
N PRO A 7 15.12 30.78 14.06
CA PRO A 7 16.16 30.44 15.02
C PRO A 7 15.73 29.26 15.91
N THR A 8 16.44 28.15 15.77
CA THR A 8 16.14 26.90 16.47
C THR A 8 17.36 26.46 17.27
N SER A 9 17.15 25.99 18.50
CA SER A 9 18.21 25.41 19.33
C SER A 9 18.13 23.89 19.26
N PHE A 10 19.21 23.23 18.83
CA PHE A 10 19.32 21.77 18.92
C PHE A 10 20.22 21.40 20.10
N ARG A 11 19.69 20.66 21.07
CA ARG A 11 20.47 20.20 22.23
C ARG A 11 20.82 18.73 22.06
N ILE A 12 22.11 18.43 22.01
CA ILE A 12 22.62 17.07 22.08
C ILE A 12 23.43 16.91 23.36
N SER A 13 23.16 15.87 24.14
CA SER A 13 24.04 15.44 25.22
C SER A 13 24.49 14.01 25.00
N ALA A 14 25.77 13.76 25.21
CA ALA A 14 26.36 12.44 25.18
C ALA A 14 27.00 12.17 26.54
N HIS A 15 26.59 11.09 27.18
CA HIS A 15 27.11 10.65 28.47
C HIS A 15 27.81 9.30 28.28
N LEU A 16 29.03 9.19 28.79
CA LEU A 16 29.79 7.95 28.82
C LEU A 16 29.86 7.49 30.29
N CYS A 17 29.48 6.24 30.55
CA CYS A 17 29.64 5.65 31.87
C CYS A 17 31.10 5.23 32.06
N VAL A 18 31.66 5.52 33.24
CA VAL A 18 33.00 5.06 33.63
C VAL A 18 32.95 3.67 34.29
N ILE A 19 31.75 3.25 34.73
CA ILE A 19 31.52 1.97 35.40
C ILE A 19 30.92 1.00 34.38
N ASP A 20 31.71 0.04 33.93
CA ASP A 20 31.30 -0.95 32.92
C ASP A 20 30.57 -2.16 33.51
N ASP A 21 30.62 -2.33 34.84
CA ASP A 21 30.12 -3.52 35.56
C ASP A 21 28.73 -3.35 36.20
N ASP A 22 28.08 -2.19 36.05
CA ASP A 22 26.71 -1.98 36.55
C ASP A 22 25.67 -2.18 35.42
N PRO A 23 24.80 -3.21 35.48
CA PRO A 23 23.80 -3.47 34.44
C PRO A 23 22.70 -2.39 34.36
N ARG A 24 22.57 -1.52 35.37
CA ARG A 24 21.56 -0.44 35.39
C ARG A 24 22.00 0.79 34.62
N LEU A 25 23.29 0.94 34.34
CA LEU A 25 23.84 2.12 33.68
C LEU A 25 24.22 1.78 32.23
N ALA A 26 23.77 2.63 31.30
CA ALA A 26 24.17 2.52 29.90
C ALA A 26 25.62 2.95 29.73
N LYS A 27 26.45 2.15 29.05
CA LYS A 27 27.85 2.53 28.73
C LYS A 27 27.92 3.83 27.96
N CYS A 28 27.03 4.00 26.98
CA CYS A 28 26.85 5.24 26.25
C CYS A 28 25.39 5.64 26.22
N LYS A 29 25.11 6.91 26.52
CA LYS A 29 23.78 7.49 26.45
C LYS A 29 23.80 8.77 25.61
N ILE A 30 23.01 8.81 24.56
CA ILE A 30 22.88 9.95 23.66
C ILE A 30 21.45 10.47 23.75
N PHE A 31 21.30 11.77 24.03
CA PHE A 31 20.03 12.45 23.99
C PHE A 31 20.08 13.58 22.97
N GLY A 32 19.06 13.67 22.13
CA GLY A 32 18.83 14.80 21.24
C GLY A 32 17.45 15.37 21.47
N GLU A 33 17.35 16.68 21.64
CA GLU A 33 16.07 17.38 21.74
C GLU A 33 16.06 18.56 20.78
N LEU A 34 15.06 18.56 19.90
CA LEU A 34 14.80 19.62 18.94
C LEU A 34 13.40 20.18 19.21
N PRO A 35 13.26 21.39 19.80
CA PRO A 35 11.98 21.88 20.29
C PRO A 35 11.01 22.21 19.15
N SER A 36 11.44 22.94 18.12
CA SER A 36 10.58 23.25 16.98
C SER A 36 11.40 23.63 15.76
N VAL A 37 11.07 23.09 14.59
CA VAL A 37 11.66 23.48 13.31
C VAL A 37 10.58 24.13 12.47
N ASN A 38 10.68 25.43 12.23
CA ASN A 38 9.71 26.15 11.41
C ASN A 38 10.38 26.64 10.14
N ILE A 39 9.90 26.11 9.00
CA ILE A 39 10.40 26.44 7.68
C ILE A 39 9.32 27.22 6.94
N CYS A 40 9.64 28.46 6.59
CA CYS A 40 8.76 29.34 5.82
C CYS A 40 9.42 29.63 4.48
N VAL A 41 8.83 29.11 3.41
CA VAL A 41 9.39 29.21 2.05
C VAL A 41 8.39 29.82 1.09
N THR A 42 8.91 30.55 0.11
CA THR A 42 8.11 30.97 -1.05
C THR A 42 8.34 30.00 -2.19
N GLU A 43 7.36 29.83 -3.07
CA GLU A 43 7.44 28.91 -4.23
C GLU A 43 8.74 29.08 -5.03
N GLN A 44 9.16 30.33 -5.28
CA GLN A 44 10.39 30.64 -6.02
C GLN A 44 11.66 30.22 -5.24
N ARG A 45 11.69 30.41 -3.92
CA ARG A 45 12.84 30.02 -3.09
C ARG A 45 12.99 28.50 -2.97
N VAL A 46 11.90 27.74 -3.03
CA VAL A 46 11.95 26.27 -3.10
C VAL A 46 12.66 25.81 -4.37
N LEU A 47 12.33 26.42 -5.53
CA LEU A 47 13.00 26.14 -6.80
C LEU A 47 14.50 26.49 -6.74
N GLU A 48 14.84 27.65 -6.18
CA GLU A 48 16.24 28.07 -6.01
C GLU A 48 17.02 27.11 -5.08
N ALA A 49 16.45 26.74 -3.93
CA ALA A 49 17.07 25.82 -2.99
C ALA A 49 17.33 24.44 -3.63
N LEU A 50 16.35 23.90 -4.37
CA LEU A 50 16.52 22.64 -5.09
C LEU A 50 17.57 22.76 -6.21
N SER A 51 17.64 23.89 -6.91
CA SER A 51 18.69 24.15 -7.91
C SER A 51 20.10 24.19 -7.33
N ILE A 52 20.23 24.55 -6.05
CA ILE A 52 21.49 24.54 -5.30
C ILE A 52 21.83 23.11 -4.90
N VAL A 53 20.88 22.39 -4.29
CA VAL A 53 21.09 20.99 -3.87
C VAL A 53 21.47 20.09 -5.05
N THR A 54 20.82 20.26 -6.20
CA THR A 54 21.16 19.51 -7.42
C THR A 54 22.44 19.99 -8.11
N SER A 55 22.97 21.15 -7.71
CA SER A 55 24.26 21.67 -8.20
C SER A 55 25.45 21.29 -7.33
N LEU A 56 25.21 20.68 -6.17
CA LEU A 56 26.28 20.12 -5.37
C LEU A 56 26.80 18.88 -6.11
N PRO A 57 28.07 18.86 -6.56
CA PRO A 57 28.64 17.67 -7.16
C PRO A 57 28.60 16.56 -6.11
N LEU A 58 27.93 15.46 -6.44
CA LEU A 58 28.04 14.23 -5.67
C LEU A 58 29.53 13.82 -5.68
N PRO A 59 30.12 13.42 -4.55
CA PRO A 59 31.52 13.02 -4.52
C PRO A 59 31.73 11.87 -5.51
N GLU A 60 32.60 12.09 -6.49
CA GLU A 60 33.05 11.06 -7.44
C GLU A 60 33.73 9.96 -6.63
N SER A 61 33.15 8.76 -6.63
CA SER A 61 33.75 7.57 -6.07
C SER A 61 34.83 7.05 -7.03
N ASP A 62 35.95 7.76 -7.11
CA ASP A 62 37.16 7.28 -7.80
C ASP A 62 37.89 6.26 -6.93
N ILE A 63 37.43 5.01 -6.97
CA ILE A 63 38.32 3.86 -6.76
C ILE A 63 37.89 2.76 -7.74
N GLU A 64 38.61 2.63 -8.85
CA GLU A 64 38.65 1.41 -9.64
C GLU A 64 39.15 0.25 -8.76
N ILE A 65 38.25 -0.64 -8.33
CA ILE A 65 38.63 -1.98 -7.86
C ILE A 65 37.88 -2.98 -8.73
N GLN A 66 38.65 -3.84 -9.37
CA GLN A 66 38.21 -5.00 -10.15
C GLN A 66 37.16 -5.82 -9.38
N PRO A 67 36.11 -6.34 -10.04
CA PRO A 67 35.04 -7.04 -9.34
C PRO A 67 35.52 -8.39 -8.81
N ALA A 68 35.65 -8.50 -7.49
CA ALA A 68 35.63 -9.79 -6.80
C ALA A 68 34.22 -10.39 -6.87
N PRO A 69 34.07 -11.73 -6.90
CA PRO A 69 32.77 -12.37 -7.12
C PRO A 69 31.81 -12.10 -5.95
N ILE A 70 30.68 -11.50 -6.26
CA ILE A 70 29.61 -11.18 -5.32
C ILE A 70 28.79 -12.44 -5.03
N ALA A 71 28.89 -12.91 -3.78
CA ALA A 71 27.89 -13.80 -3.19
C ALA A 71 26.55 -13.04 -3.08
N LYS A 72 25.48 -13.71 -3.50
CA LYS A 72 24.10 -13.19 -3.50
C LYS A 72 23.58 -13.00 -2.09
N ASP A 73 23.39 -11.75 -1.66
CA ASP A 73 22.45 -11.39 -0.59
C ASP A 73 21.56 -10.23 -1.06
N SER A 74 20.29 -10.51 -1.27
CA SER A 74 19.26 -9.55 -1.65
C SER A 74 18.71 -8.85 -0.41
N ASN A 75 19.08 -7.59 -0.17
CA ASN A 75 18.40 -6.71 0.80
C ASN A 75 18.35 -5.28 0.25
N VAL A 76 17.17 -4.89 -0.24
CA VAL A 76 16.89 -3.56 -0.81
C VAL A 76 16.24 -2.69 0.28
N PHE A 77 17.03 -2.05 1.15
CA PHE A 77 16.64 -0.90 2.00
C PHE A 77 17.92 -0.19 2.49
N SER A 78 18.43 0.81 1.76
CA SER A 78 19.84 1.24 1.85
C SER A 78 20.17 2.40 2.80
N SER A 79 19.22 2.96 3.56
CA SER A 79 19.52 4.15 4.39
C SER A 79 19.61 3.87 5.90
N SER A 80 18.76 2.99 6.46
CA SER A 80 18.70 2.68 7.89
C SER A 80 19.59 1.49 8.31
N LEU A 81 20.00 0.64 7.36
CA LEU A 81 20.87 -0.51 7.64
C LEU A 81 22.35 -0.16 7.74
N SER A 82 22.78 1.02 7.30
CA SER A 82 24.20 1.42 7.36
C SER A 82 24.71 1.53 8.81
N LEU A 83 23.86 1.99 9.74
CA LEU A 83 24.16 2.00 11.18
C LEU A 83 24.11 0.58 11.77
N LEU A 84 23.13 -0.24 11.40
CA LEU A 84 23.02 -1.63 11.86
C LEU A 84 24.21 -2.49 11.40
N LYS A 85 24.65 -2.33 10.15
CA LYS A 85 25.82 -3.02 9.59
C LYS A 85 27.12 -2.55 10.25
N TYR A 86 27.24 -1.25 10.55
CA TYR A 86 28.37 -0.71 11.31
C TYR A 86 28.41 -1.20 12.77
N LEU A 87 27.25 -1.38 13.40
CA LEU A 87 27.14 -1.95 14.75
C LEU A 87 27.45 -3.45 14.74
N ASP A 88 26.99 -4.20 13.75
CA ASP A 88 27.27 -5.63 13.56
C ASP A 88 28.77 -5.90 13.27
N GLU A 89 29.42 -5.05 12.44
CA GLU A 89 30.87 -5.11 12.19
C GLU A 89 31.71 -4.86 13.45
N LYS A 90 31.30 -3.95 14.34
CA LYS A 90 31.99 -3.75 15.63
C LYS A 90 31.80 -4.94 16.56
N GLN A 91 30.69 -5.66 16.49
CA GLN A 91 30.42 -6.86 17.31
C GLN A 91 31.30 -8.06 16.91
N GLN A 92 31.59 -8.25 15.62
CA GLN A 92 32.50 -9.33 15.16
C GLN A 92 33.97 -9.10 15.57
N LYS A 93 34.40 -7.85 15.76
CA LYS A 93 35.76 -7.55 16.25
C LYS A 93 35.92 -7.75 17.76
N LEU A 94 34.84 -7.62 18.54
CA LEU A 94 34.84 -7.85 19.99
C LEU A 94 34.79 -9.34 20.39
N THR A 95 34.33 -10.22 19.50
CA THR A 95 34.23 -11.68 19.75
C THR A 95 35.54 -12.46 19.61
N LYS A 96 36.65 -11.81 19.24
CA LYS A 96 37.98 -12.46 19.13
C LYS A 96 38.80 -12.49 20.43
N ILE A 97 38.23 -12.09 21.57
CA ILE A 97 38.87 -12.29 22.88
C ILE A 97 38.26 -13.56 23.52
N GLN A 98 38.93 -14.68 23.26
CA GLN A 98 38.57 -16.01 23.76
C GLN A 98 38.72 -16.06 25.30
N ARG A 99 37.62 -16.34 26.02
CA ARG A 99 37.68 -17.00 27.34
C ARG A 99 37.36 -18.49 27.15
N PRO A 100 38.08 -19.40 27.84
CA PRO A 100 37.83 -20.83 27.71
C PRO A 100 36.46 -21.21 28.30
N ALA A 101 35.82 -22.19 27.67
CA ALA A 101 34.51 -22.70 28.04
C ALA A 101 34.63 -23.70 29.20
N ASP A 102 34.16 -23.31 30.38
CA ASP A 102 33.90 -24.27 31.46
C ASP A 102 32.49 -24.85 31.31
N THR A 103 32.46 -26.17 31.35
CA THR A 103 31.31 -27.07 31.33
C THR A 103 30.22 -26.69 32.35
N LEU A 104 28.99 -26.47 31.88
CA LEU A 104 27.81 -26.34 32.73
C LEU A 104 26.93 -27.59 32.63
N SER A 105 26.85 -28.29 33.76
CA SER A 105 25.95 -29.41 34.03
C SER A 105 24.49 -28.97 34.08
N THR A 106 23.62 -29.75 33.45
CA THR A 106 22.17 -29.62 33.52
C THR A 106 21.63 -30.07 34.87
N SER A 107 21.59 -29.15 35.83
CA SER A 107 20.62 -29.12 36.94
C SER A 107 20.87 -27.89 37.79
N ASP A 108 20.08 -26.83 37.60
CA ASP A 108 19.61 -25.98 38.70
C ASP A 108 18.44 -25.12 38.22
N SER A 109 17.35 -25.21 38.99
CA SER A 109 16.08 -24.52 38.78
C SER A 109 16.14 -23.06 39.26
N VAL A 110 15.67 -22.15 38.40
CA VAL A 110 14.83 -20.97 38.70
C VAL A 110 15.18 -20.16 39.97
N ASP A 111 16.07 -19.16 39.85
CA ASP A 111 15.97 -17.80 40.48
C ASP A 111 17.25 -16.95 40.28
N GLY A 112 17.85 -16.99 39.09
CA GLY A 112 18.93 -16.05 38.73
C GLY A 112 18.35 -14.90 37.91
N GLU A 113 18.38 -13.66 38.41
CA GLU A 113 18.14 -12.49 37.56
C GLU A 113 19.10 -12.53 36.37
N VAL A 114 18.55 -12.60 35.16
CA VAL A 114 19.36 -12.57 33.93
C VAL A 114 20.01 -11.19 33.83
N VAL A 115 21.29 -11.10 34.18
CA VAL A 115 22.04 -9.84 34.13
C VAL A 115 22.26 -9.46 32.67
N GLN A 116 21.65 -8.35 32.25
CA GLN A 116 21.84 -7.75 30.93
C GLN A 116 22.44 -6.36 31.09
N PHE A 117 23.56 -6.11 30.40
CA PHE A 117 24.18 -4.79 30.36
C PHE A 117 23.58 -3.96 29.22
N ILE A 118 23.47 -2.65 29.43
CA ILE A 118 23.02 -1.70 28.42
C ILE A 118 24.27 -1.07 27.77
N ASP A 119 24.50 -1.36 26.49
CA ASP A 119 25.67 -0.84 25.77
C ASP A 119 25.41 0.56 25.22
N LEU A 120 24.21 0.80 24.68
CA LEU A 120 23.86 2.07 24.06
C LEU A 120 22.38 2.39 24.30
N GLU A 121 22.12 3.62 24.74
CA GLU A 121 20.79 4.19 24.81
C GLU A 121 20.76 5.50 24.00
N VAL A 122 19.86 5.58 23.02
CA VAL A 122 19.65 6.79 22.21
C VAL A 122 18.20 7.23 22.38
N ASN A 123 18.00 8.49 22.74
CA ASN A 123 16.68 9.11 22.79
C ASN A 123 16.72 10.40 21.97
N PHE A 124 15.83 10.51 20.99
CA PHE A 124 15.66 11.71 20.19
C PHE A 124 14.20 12.14 20.23
N VAL A 125 13.98 13.43 20.48
CA VAL A 125 12.64 14.03 20.51
C VAL A 125 12.64 15.29 19.65
N LEU A 126 11.66 15.38 18.76
CA LEU A 126 11.33 16.56 17.97
C LEU A 126 9.88 16.97 18.29
N ASN A 127 9.66 18.07 19.01
CA ASN A 127 8.30 18.38 19.47
C ASN A 127 7.41 18.93 18.34
N ALA A 128 7.98 19.70 17.41
CA ALA A 128 7.24 20.22 16.27
C ALA A 128 8.14 20.44 15.04
N CYS A 129 7.62 20.14 13.85
CA CYS A 129 8.19 20.56 12.59
C CYS A 129 7.07 21.13 11.71
N SER A 130 7.22 22.34 11.20
CA SER A 130 6.25 22.97 10.32
C SER A 130 6.91 23.46 9.03
N LEU A 131 6.20 23.26 7.92
CA LEU A 131 6.55 23.79 6.61
C LEU A 131 5.38 24.62 6.11
N THR A 132 5.59 25.91 5.89
CA THR A 132 4.60 26.80 5.31
C THR A 132 5.08 27.32 3.95
N ILE A 133 4.22 27.19 2.94
CA ILE A 133 4.49 27.63 1.57
C ILE A 133 3.65 28.88 1.26
N TYR A 134 4.32 29.94 0.80
CA TYR A 134 3.70 31.19 0.37
C TYR A 134 3.81 31.40 -1.15
N LYS A 135 2.76 31.99 -1.73
CA LYS A 135 2.74 32.57 -3.07
C LYS A 135 3.09 34.06 -2.97
N ILE A 136 4.01 34.54 -3.80
CA ILE A 136 4.24 35.97 -3.98
C ILE A 136 3.44 36.42 -5.21
N SER A 137 2.62 37.46 -5.05
CA SER A 137 1.84 38.05 -6.14
C SER A 137 2.54 39.31 -6.63
N GLY A 138 3.56 39.19 -7.50
CA GLY A 138 4.19 40.36 -8.10
C GLY A 138 5.35 40.04 -9.04
N THR A 139 5.34 40.60 -10.25
CA THR A 139 6.45 40.60 -11.23
C THR A 139 7.53 41.63 -10.88
N GLY A 140 7.81 41.81 -9.59
CA GLY A 140 8.88 42.70 -9.13
C GLY A 140 10.22 42.00 -9.30
N SER A 141 11.05 42.49 -10.22
CA SER A 141 12.48 42.17 -10.27
C SER A 141 13.07 42.32 -8.86
N SER A 142 13.42 41.20 -8.22
CA SER A 142 14.13 41.20 -6.93
C SER A 142 15.51 41.79 -7.14
N SER A 143 15.65 43.10 -6.98
CA SER A 143 16.96 43.73 -6.83
C SER A 143 17.62 43.20 -5.56
N SER A 144 18.83 42.69 -5.71
CA SER A 144 19.74 42.28 -4.64
C SER A 144 19.99 43.44 -3.68
N GLU A 145 19.23 43.54 -2.59
CA GLU A 145 19.64 44.35 -1.44
C GLU A 145 20.54 43.52 -0.53
N ALA A 146 21.73 44.08 -0.25
CA ALA A 146 22.77 43.48 0.55
C ALA A 146 22.30 43.23 2.00
N TYR A 147 22.44 41.99 2.46
CA TYR A 147 22.10 41.60 3.83
C TYR A 147 23.28 41.89 4.77
N ALA A 148 23.06 42.75 5.77
CA ALA A 148 23.97 42.92 6.89
C ALA A 148 23.65 41.88 7.98
N THR A 149 24.62 41.02 8.30
CA THR A 149 24.61 40.20 9.52
C THR A 149 24.79 41.12 10.74
N PRO A 150 23.89 41.10 11.74
CA PRO A 150 24.15 41.77 13.01
C PRO A 150 25.23 41.00 13.76
N THR A 151 26.36 41.66 14.02
CA THR A 151 27.33 41.21 15.01
C THR A 151 26.83 41.69 16.37
N GLU A 152 26.19 40.84 17.15
CA GLU A 152 26.00 41.10 18.59
C GLU A 152 26.85 40.15 19.42
N GLU A 153 27.71 40.77 20.21
CA GLU A 153 28.69 40.19 21.10
C GLU A 153 28.00 39.48 22.28
N PHE A 154 28.52 38.31 22.65
CA PHE A 154 28.10 37.54 23.82
C PHE A 154 28.23 38.37 25.12
N PRO A 155 27.16 38.60 25.89
CA PRO A 155 27.30 38.96 27.29
C PRO A 155 27.55 37.70 28.11
N SER A 156 28.59 37.75 28.93
CA SER A 156 28.95 36.75 29.94
C SER A 156 27.83 36.52 30.96
N SER A 157 27.80 35.30 31.48
CA SER A 157 26.91 34.75 32.52
C SER A 157 26.60 35.70 33.70
N PRO A 158 25.47 35.48 34.40
CA PRO A 158 25.63 34.92 35.75
C PRO A 158 24.62 33.84 36.16
N LEU A 159 25.06 33.12 37.22
CA LEU A 159 24.49 32.00 37.96
C LEU A 159 23.04 32.17 38.49
N GLU A 160 22.37 31.00 38.57
CA GLU A 160 21.35 30.53 39.52
C GLU A 160 20.21 31.45 39.99
N GLN A 161 18.97 31.08 39.61
CA GLN A 161 17.85 30.97 40.55
C GLN A 161 16.73 30.07 40.02
N SER A 162 16.33 29.12 40.86
CA SER A 162 15.28 28.11 40.70
C SER A 162 13.86 28.67 40.81
N LEU A 163 12.91 28.12 40.04
CA LEU A 163 11.61 27.55 40.47
C LEU A 163 10.62 27.41 39.29
N ALA A 164 9.76 26.40 39.40
CA ALA A 164 8.87 25.85 38.39
C ALA A 164 7.87 26.85 37.75
N GLN A 165 7.86 26.91 36.42
CA GLN A 165 6.70 27.26 35.57
C GLN A 165 6.85 26.59 34.19
N PRO A 166 5.76 26.11 33.56
CA PRO A 166 5.81 25.68 32.16
C PRO A 166 6.08 26.91 31.29
N ARG A 167 7.27 26.98 30.69
CA ARG A 167 7.61 28.03 29.74
C ARG A 167 6.70 27.87 28.52
N LYS A 168 5.64 28.69 28.46
CA LYS A 168 4.95 29.00 27.21
C LYS A 168 6.03 29.42 26.21
N SER A 169 6.14 28.68 25.10
CA SER A 169 6.89 29.13 23.95
C SER A 169 6.39 30.52 23.58
N VAL A 170 7.22 31.53 23.80
CA VAL A 170 6.97 32.87 23.24
C VAL A 170 7.19 32.69 21.74
N ALA A 171 6.10 32.45 21.01
CA ALA A 171 6.10 32.51 19.57
C ALA A 171 6.41 33.96 19.20
N PHE A 172 7.67 34.24 18.85
CA PHE A 172 7.97 35.40 18.03
C PHE A 172 7.47 35.10 16.62
N SER A 173 6.15 35.11 16.44
CA SER A 173 5.61 35.35 15.11
C SER A 173 5.90 36.83 14.83
N MET A 174 7.03 37.14 14.18
CA MET A 174 7.02 38.34 13.35
C MET A 174 6.02 38.05 12.24
N PRO A 175 4.85 38.69 12.20
CA PRO A 175 3.94 38.51 11.08
C PRO A 175 4.65 39.11 9.88
N PHE A 176 5.07 38.26 8.94
CA PHE A 176 5.43 38.74 7.63
C PHE A 176 4.14 39.16 6.92
N HIS A 177 3.72 40.41 7.15
CA HIS A 177 2.80 41.11 6.27
C HIS A 177 3.63 41.87 5.24
N SER A 178 4.18 41.17 4.23
CA SER A 178 4.22 41.84 2.94
C SER A 178 2.79 41.84 2.42
N SER A 179 2.29 42.99 1.98
CA SER A 179 0.94 43.13 1.41
C SER A 179 0.65 42.19 0.24
N ASP A 180 1.69 41.54 -0.31
CA ASP A 180 1.65 40.79 -1.57
C ASP A 180 1.92 39.27 -1.41
N SER A 181 2.09 38.75 -0.19
CA SER A 181 2.31 37.32 0.04
C SER A 181 1.05 36.60 0.57
N ARG A 182 0.69 35.50 -0.06
CA ARG A 182 -0.49 34.68 0.28
C ARG A 182 -0.06 33.28 0.66
N LYS A 183 -0.53 32.78 1.81
CA LYS A 183 -0.31 31.39 2.23
C LYS A 183 -1.02 30.43 1.25
N ILE A 184 -0.33 29.37 0.83
CA ILE A 184 -0.91 28.31 -0.02
C ILE A 184 -1.21 27.08 0.81
N MET A 185 -0.24 26.66 1.63
CA MET A 185 -0.27 25.39 2.33
C MET A 185 0.56 25.46 3.61
N ALA A 186 0.13 24.76 4.65
CA ALA A 186 0.93 24.49 5.82
C ALA A 186 0.88 23.00 6.17
N PHE A 187 2.04 22.38 6.28
CA PHE A 187 2.21 21.02 6.75
C PHE A 187 2.84 21.07 8.15
N GLN A 188 2.30 20.30 9.09
CA GLN A 188 2.83 20.22 10.45
C GLN A 188 2.97 18.76 10.87
N VAL A 189 4.09 18.48 11.52
CA VAL A 189 4.36 17.24 12.25
C VAL A 189 4.49 17.63 13.72
N ARG A 190 3.68 17.02 14.58
CA ARG A 190 3.75 17.21 16.03
C ARG A 190 4.28 15.94 16.66
N GLN A 191 5.27 16.09 17.52
CA GLN A 191 5.88 15.06 18.36
C GLN A 191 6.42 13.86 17.57
N LEU A 192 7.72 13.84 17.31
CA LEU A 192 8.44 12.70 16.76
C LEU A 192 9.45 12.22 17.81
N GLU A 193 9.32 10.96 18.21
CA GLU A 193 10.17 10.34 19.23
C GLU A 193 10.86 9.11 18.68
N LEU A 194 12.15 8.98 18.96
CA LEU A 194 12.93 7.78 18.69
C LEU A 194 13.65 7.37 19.96
N THR A 195 13.39 6.16 20.43
CA THR A 195 14.12 5.51 21.52
C THR A 195 14.78 4.25 20.98
N MET A 196 16.08 4.10 21.22
CA MET A 196 16.83 2.90 20.91
C MET A 196 17.59 2.44 22.15
N VAL A 197 17.49 1.16 22.48
CA VAL A 197 18.23 0.53 23.57
C VAL A 197 18.89 -0.74 23.06
N GLN A 198 20.22 -0.76 23.06
CA GLN A 198 21.04 -1.94 22.80
C GLN A 198 21.47 -2.54 24.13
N ARG A 199 21.11 -3.81 24.36
CA ARG A 199 21.58 -4.61 25.48
C ARG A 199 22.42 -5.79 25.01
N THR A 200 22.96 -6.54 25.98
CA THR A 200 23.73 -7.76 25.74
C THR A 200 23.02 -8.75 24.81
N TYR A 201 21.72 -8.99 25.03
CA TYR A 201 20.94 -10.01 24.31
C TYR A 201 19.89 -9.46 23.35
N ASP A 202 19.53 -8.17 23.45
CA ASP A 202 18.50 -7.58 22.59
C ASP A 202 18.84 -6.17 22.08
N LEU A 203 18.22 -5.81 20.96
CA LEU A 203 18.11 -4.45 20.46
C LEU A 203 16.62 -4.09 20.41
N LYS A 204 16.24 -2.98 21.04
CA LYS A 204 14.89 -2.43 20.95
C LYS A 204 14.93 -1.06 20.32
N VAL A 205 14.07 -0.82 19.33
CA VAL A 205 13.86 0.48 18.70
C VAL A 205 12.37 0.81 18.77
N ALA A 206 12.02 1.98 19.30
CA ALA A 206 10.67 2.52 19.32
C ALA A 206 10.68 3.85 18.57
N LEU A 207 9.85 3.97 17.53
CA LEU A 207 9.60 5.21 16.81
C LEU A 207 8.13 5.57 17.02
N LYS A 208 7.86 6.81 17.42
CA LYS A 208 6.50 7.30 17.60
C LYS A 208 6.32 8.64 16.91
N LEU A 209 5.19 8.80 16.25
CA LEU A 209 4.76 10.02 15.58
C LEU A 209 3.39 10.41 16.15
N GLY A 210 3.30 11.59 16.74
CA GLY A 210 2.13 12.08 17.46
C GLY A 210 1.00 12.44 16.51
N ALA A 211 1.18 13.50 15.73
CA ALA A 211 0.17 14.00 14.80
C ALA A 211 0.77 14.59 13.53
N VAL A 212 -0.02 14.57 12.46
CA VAL A 212 0.31 15.20 11.19
C VAL A 212 -0.90 15.99 10.71
N THR A 213 -0.69 17.23 10.31
CA THR A 213 -1.75 18.06 9.71
C THR A 213 -1.29 18.67 8.40
N LEU A 214 -2.22 18.81 7.47
CA LEU A 214 -2.01 19.51 6.21
C LEU A 214 -3.20 20.43 5.95
N ASP A 215 -2.93 21.73 5.94
CA ASP A 215 -3.93 22.76 5.68
C ASP A 215 -3.65 23.43 4.34
N GLN A 216 -4.68 23.61 3.52
CA GLN A 216 -4.64 24.36 2.28
C GLN A 216 -5.44 25.65 2.40
N PHE A 217 -4.84 26.77 1.98
CA PHE A 217 -5.38 28.12 2.12
C PHE A 217 -5.89 28.62 0.77
N ARG A 218 -7.22 28.60 0.61
CA ARG A 218 -7.90 29.00 -0.63
C ARG A 218 -8.57 30.36 -0.42
N VAL A 219 -8.50 31.24 -1.41
CA VAL A 219 -9.21 32.52 -1.40
C VAL A 219 -10.23 32.47 -2.53
N ARG A 220 -11.50 32.62 -2.17
CA ARG A 220 -12.64 32.61 -3.09
C ARG A 220 -13.53 33.78 -2.72
N ASN A 221 -13.89 34.62 -3.69
CA ASN A 221 -14.71 35.81 -3.46
C ASN A 221 -14.19 36.71 -2.31
N GLU A 222 -12.87 36.92 -2.24
CA GLU A 222 -12.20 37.70 -1.19
C GLU A 222 -12.31 37.12 0.24
N GLN A 223 -12.91 35.94 0.40
CA GLN A 223 -12.93 35.19 1.66
C GLN A 223 -11.85 34.10 1.62
N GLU A 224 -11.06 34.02 2.69
CA GLU A 224 -10.11 32.94 2.92
C GLU A 224 -10.85 31.74 3.53
N ASN A 225 -10.74 30.60 2.85
CA ASN A 225 -11.26 29.32 3.30
C ASN A 225 -10.09 28.36 3.52
N ILE A 226 -10.07 27.71 4.68
CA ILE A 226 -9.04 26.75 5.07
C ILE A 226 -9.62 25.35 4.91
N LEU A 227 -8.95 24.53 4.11
CA LEU A 227 -9.28 23.12 3.95
C LEU A 227 -8.25 22.29 4.69
N ASN A 228 -8.71 21.49 5.64
CA ASN A 228 -7.86 20.55 6.35
C ASN A 228 -7.75 19.25 5.53
N VAL A 229 -6.73 19.18 4.69
CA VAL A 229 -6.49 18.07 3.76
C VAL A 229 -6.10 16.80 4.49
N ILE A 230 -5.28 16.91 5.54
CA ILE A 230 -4.88 15.80 6.40
C ILE A 230 -5.14 16.19 7.85
N GLN A 231 -5.85 15.33 8.59
CA GLN A 231 -6.11 15.50 10.01
C GLN A 231 -5.86 14.19 10.78
N THR A 232 -5.43 14.34 12.03
CA THR A 232 -5.18 13.23 12.97
C THR A 232 -5.87 13.56 14.30
N PRO A 233 -7.19 13.30 14.41
CA PRO A 233 -8.03 13.92 15.45
C PRO A 233 -7.76 13.42 16.87
N LYS A 234 -7.24 12.20 17.05
CA LYS A 234 -7.11 11.58 18.38
C LYS A 234 -5.94 12.09 19.23
N TYR A 235 -4.92 12.66 18.61
CA TYR A 235 -3.73 13.10 19.33
C TYR A 235 -3.99 14.32 20.24
N GLU A 236 -4.97 15.17 19.90
CA GLU A 236 -5.22 16.40 20.65
C GLU A 236 -5.80 16.17 22.05
N ASP A 237 -6.44 15.01 22.29
CA ASP A 237 -7.18 14.72 23.53
C ASP A 237 -6.50 13.70 24.48
N ASN A 238 -5.71 12.74 23.97
CA ASN A 238 -5.28 11.56 24.75
C ASN A 238 -3.79 11.17 24.63
N ASP A 239 -2.93 11.96 23.99
CA ASP A 239 -1.57 11.56 23.60
C ASP A 239 -1.55 10.25 22.76
N ASP A 240 -2.64 9.98 22.05
CA ASP A 240 -2.78 8.82 21.17
C ASP A 240 -1.95 9.06 19.89
N TYR A 241 -0.71 8.58 19.88
CA TYR A 241 0.20 8.70 18.73
C TYR A 241 -0.44 8.16 17.44
N LEU A 242 -0.37 8.94 16.37
CA LEU A 242 -0.79 8.56 15.03
C LEU A 242 -0.11 7.28 14.57
N PHE A 243 1.20 7.15 14.78
CA PHE A 243 1.97 6.02 14.32
C PHE A 243 2.99 5.59 15.36
N THR A 244 3.07 4.29 15.62
CA THR A 244 4.08 3.67 16.47
C THR A 244 4.70 2.48 15.77
N LEU A 245 6.03 2.40 15.81
CA LEU A 245 6.83 1.27 15.34
C LEU A 245 7.69 0.79 16.49
N ASN A 246 7.51 -0.46 16.90
CA ASN A 246 8.32 -1.15 17.89
C ASN A 246 9.05 -2.31 17.22
N TYR A 247 10.37 -2.21 17.15
CA TYR A 247 11.25 -3.24 16.64
C TYR A 247 12.03 -3.87 17.80
N THR A 248 12.04 -5.20 17.89
CA THR A 248 12.86 -5.95 18.83
C THR A 248 13.65 -7.01 18.07
N ASN A 249 14.96 -7.04 18.27
CA ASN A 249 15.83 -8.11 17.79
C ASN A 249 16.45 -8.80 19.01
N CYS A 250 16.20 -10.10 19.17
CA CYS A 250 16.68 -10.90 20.28
C CYS A 250 17.62 -12.01 19.79
N LYS A 251 18.76 -12.17 20.47
CA LYS A 251 19.71 -13.25 20.18
C LYS A 251 19.18 -14.59 20.70
N LYS A 252 19.35 -15.66 19.90
CA LYS A 252 18.94 -17.03 20.27
C LYS A 252 19.59 -17.56 21.55
N ASN A 253 20.78 -17.07 21.89
CA ASN A 253 21.50 -17.45 23.10
C ASN A 253 21.03 -16.69 24.35
N SER A 254 20.01 -15.84 24.23
CA SER A 254 19.37 -15.21 25.38
C SER A 254 18.76 -16.27 26.30
N PRO A 255 19.07 -16.24 27.62
CA PRO A 255 18.45 -17.15 28.58
C PRO A 255 16.91 -17.04 28.62
N GLU A 256 16.36 -15.90 28.20
CA GLU A 256 14.91 -15.63 28.17
C GLU A 256 14.29 -15.79 26.77
N PHE A 257 15.01 -16.34 25.78
CA PHE A 257 14.56 -16.40 24.38
C PHE A 257 13.20 -17.07 24.22
N ALA A 258 12.99 -18.22 24.87
CA ALA A 258 11.75 -18.96 24.77
C ALA A 258 10.62 -18.38 25.64
N THR A 259 10.94 -17.88 26.83
CA THR A 259 9.96 -17.46 27.84
C THR A 259 9.43 -16.06 27.59
N LYS A 260 10.31 -15.08 27.37
CA LYS A 260 9.97 -13.66 27.23
C LYS A 260 9.77 -13.22 25.79
N TYR A 261 10.57 -13.77 24.88
CA TYR A 261 10.53 -13.41 23.45
C TYR A 261 9.79 -14.45 22.60
N GLU A 262 9.09 -15.41 23.22
CA GLU A 262 8.28 -16.43 22.53
C GLU A 262 9.03 -17.18 21.41
N SER A 263 10.34 -17.35 21.54
CA SER A 263 11.22 -17.91 20.50
C SER A 263 11.22 -17.11 19.19
N VAL A 264 11.06 -15.79 19.26
CA VAL A 264 11.10 -14.85 18.13
C VAL A 264 12.44 -14.11 18.11
N GLU A 265 13.13 -14.16 16.97
CA GLU A 265 14.41 -13.47 16.75
C GLU A 265 14.19 -12.00 16.42
N GLN A 266 13.23 -11.70 15.54
CA GLN A 266 12.91 -10.33 15.14
C GLN A 266 11.40 -10.11 15.21
N GLU A 267 10.97 -9.12 15.99
CA GLU A 267 9.58 -8.71 16.11
C GLU A 267 9.41 -7.25 15.69
N VAL A 268 8.43 -7.00 14.83
CA VAL A 268 8.07 -5.67 14.35
C VAL A 268 6.59 -5.42 14.60
N GLY A 269 6.28 -4.57 15.56
CA GLY A 269 4.92 -4.10 15.83
C GLY A 269 4.70 -2.71 15.25
N ILE A 270 3.69 -2.56 14.39
CA ILE A 270 3.29 -1.30 13.77
C ILE A 270 1.85 -1.02 14.18
N ASN A 271 1.57 0.15 14.77
CA ASN A 271 0.20 0.61 14.98
C ASN A 271 0.02 1.97 14.35
N PHE A 272 -1.09 2.14 13.65
CA PHE A 272 -1.52 3.37 13.02
C PHE A 272 -2.92 3.68 13.53
N SER A 273 -3.09 4.86 14.13
CA SER A 273 -4.32 5.35 14.74
C SER A 273 -5.27 5.91 13.68
N THR A 274 -6.05 6.93 14.01
CA THR A 274 -7.03 7.55 13.10
C THR A 274 -6.42 8.61 12.20
N LEU A 275 -6.68 8.50 10.89
CA LEU A 275 -6.32 9.49 9.88
C LEU A 275 -7.54 9.87 9.04
N VAL A 276 -7.79 11.17 8.89
CA VAL A 276 -8.84 11.71 8.03
C VAL A 276 -8.18 12.45 6.87
N LEU A 277 -8.60 12.11 5.65
CA LEU A 277 -8.12 12.68 4.40
C LEU A 277 -9.27 13.35 3.65
N LEU A 278 -9.15 14.66 3.42
CA LEU A 278 -10.10 15.42 2.62
C LEU A 278 -9.60 15.58 1.19
N LEU A 279 -10.30 14.96 0.25
CA LEU A 279 -10.08 15.07 -1.19
C LEU A 279 -11.07 16.08 -1.77
N HIS A 280 -10.69 17.36 -1.73
CA HIS A 280 -11.50 18.45 -2.29
C HIS A 280 -11.15 18.70 -3.76
N GLU A 281 -12.15 18.64 -4.64
CA GLU A 281 -12.01 18.65 -6.11
C GLU A 281 -11.18 19.83 -6.64
N GLU A 282 -11.62 21.05 -6.38
CA GLU A 282 -10.98 22.26 -6.87
C GLU A 282 -9.62 22.51 -6.19
N ALA A 283 -9.50 22.14 -4.91
CA ALA A 283 -8.28 22.29 -4.13
C ALA A 283 -7.16 21.37 -4.64
N LEU A 284 -7.49 20.11 -4.95
CA LEU A 284 -6.59 19.15 -5.57
C LEU A 284 -6.17 19.60 -6.97
N ASN A 285 -7.11 20.12 -7.77
CA ASN A 285 -6.79 20.68 -9.08
C ASN A 285 -5.82 21.88 -8.99
N GLU A 286 -5.98 22.75 -7.98
CA GLU A 286 -5.02 23.84 -7.71
C GLU A 286 -3.64 23.28 -7.35
N LEU A 287 -3.55 22.25 -6.51
CA LEU A 287 -2.29 21.57 -6.17
C LEU A 287 -1.63 20.94 -7.40
N ILE A 288 -2.39 20.23 -8.22
CA ILE A 288 -1.87 19.57 -9.42
C ILE A 288 -1.34 20.61 -10.40
N ARG A 289 -2.03 21.74 -10.58
CA ARG A 289 -1.53 22.86 -11.41
C ARG A 289 -0.25 23.44 -10.85
N LEU A 290 -0.18 23.66 -9.54
CA LEU A 290 1.03 24.13 -8.86
C LEU A 290 2.20 23.15 -9.07
N ALA A 291 1.96 21.86 -8.88
CA ALA A 291 2.97 20.82 -9.06
C ALA A 291 3.46 20.72 -10.51
N ASN A 292 2.55 20.84 -11.48
CA ASN A 292 2.91 20.83 -12.90
C ASN A 292 3.71 22.08 -13.30
N ASP A 293 3.30 23.28 -12.86
CA ASP A 293 4.05 24.52 -13.09
C ASP A 293 5.45 24.44 -12.45
N PHE A 294 5.52 23.89 -11.24
CA PHE A 294 6.78 23.62 -10.55
C PHE A 294 7.66 22.62 -11.33
N GLN A 295 7.10 21.53 -11.85
CA GLN A 295 7.84 20.53 -12.64
C GLN A 295 8.41 21.15 -13.93
N VAL A 296 7.63 21.95 -14.65
CA VAL A 296 8.08 22.63 -15.87
C VAL A 296 9.20 23.63 -15.56
N ARG A 297 9.06 24.42 -14.49
CA ARG A 297 10.12 25.36 -14.07
C ARG A 297 11.39 24.64 -13.63
N MET A 298 11.27 23.52 -12.93
CA MET A 298 12.40 22.67 -12.55
C MET A 298 13.17 22.20 -13.78
N GLU A 299 12.46 21.70 -14.80
CA GLU A 299 13.06 21.23 -16.05
C GLU A 299 13.73 22.35 -16.84
N SER A 300 13.16 23.57 -16.83
CA SER A 300 13.78 24.77 -17.42
C SER A 300 15.10 25.17 -16.73
N VAL A 301 15.16 25.09 -15.40
CA VAL A 301 16.39 25.40 -14.64
C VAL A 301 17.48 24.34 -14.91
N MET A 302 17.09 23.07 -15.02
CA MET A 302 18.00 21.96 -15.34
C MET A 302 18.52 22.02 -16.77
N SER A 303 17.67 22.30 -17.75
CA SER A 303 18.05 22.41 -19.17
C SER A 303 18.95 23.62 -19.45
N SER A 304 18.65 24.78 -18.87
CA SER A 304 19.46 26.01 -19.03
C SER A 304 20.90 25.87 -18.53
N LYS A 305 21.17 24.92 -17.61
CA LYS A 305 22.53 24.59 -17.15
C LYS A 305 23.27 23.65 -18.11
N ARG A 306 22.57 22.66 -18.68
CA ARG A 306 23.14 21.74 -19.68
C ARG A 306 23.73 22.51 -20.89
N ASP A 307 23.04 23.57 -21.30
CA ASP A 307 23.50 24.46 -22.37
C ASP A 307 24.69 25.35 -21.96
N ARG A 308 24.85 25.67 -20.67
CA ARG A 308 26.01 26.44 -20.15
C ARG A 308 27.26 25.58 -20.02
N GLU A 309 27.13 24.30 -19.67
CA GLU A 309 28.25 23.34 -19.63
C GLU A 309 28.75 23.00 -21.04
N LEU A 310 27.85 22.92 -22.04
CA LEU A 310 28.21 22.74 -23.45
C LEU A 310 28.92 23.96 -24.09
N GLN A 311 28.85 25.14 -23.47
CA GLN A 311 29.50 26.36 -23.97
C GLN A 311 30.89 26.63 -23.36
N GLN A 312 31.34 25.87 -22.36
CA GLN A 312 32.64 26.09 -21.70
C GLN A 312 33.81 25.23 -22.22
N PHE A 313 33.56 24.29 -23.14
CA PHE A 313 34.64 23.54 -23.79
C PHE A 313 34.47 23.55 -25.33
N PRO A 314 35.34 24.26 -26.09
CA PRO A 314 35.31 24.13 -27.54
C PRO A 314 35.78 22.74 -27.95
N MET A 315 35.07 22.19 -28.94
CA MET A 315 35.24 20.88 -29.56
C MET A 315 36.68 20.33 -29.59
N ARG A 316 36.81 19.06 -29.21
CA ARG A 316 37.76 18.16 -29.85
C ARG A 316 37.00 17.03 -30.53
N ASP A 317 37.13 16.99 -31.85
CA ASP A 317 36.70 15.92 -32.72
C ASP A 317 37.07 14.55 -32.15
N ARG A 318 36.09 13.64 -32.13
CA ARG A 318 36.29 12.19 -32.31
C ARG A 318 34.95 11.52 -32.65
N ILE A 319 34.77 11.36 -33.96
CA ILE A 319 34.26 10.20 -34.70
C ILE A 319 33.00 9.51 -34.11
N ALA A 320 31.94 9.58 -34.91
CA ALA A 320 30.72 8.79 -34.78
C ALA A 320 31.02 7.29 -34.68
N THR A 321 30.48 6.64 -33.65
CA THR A 321 30.12 5.22 -33.69
C THR A 321 28.68 5.09 -33.23
N ILE A 322 27.87 4.55 -34.14
CA ILE A 322 26.49 4.15 -33.94
C ILE A 322 26.51 2.98 -32.96
N HIS A 323 25.86 3.13 -31.80
CA HIS A 323 25.31 2.01 -31.05
C HIS A 323 23.98 2.45 -30.42
N GLU A 324 22.93 1.73 -30.79
CA GLU A 324 21.61 1.77 -30.17
C GLU A 324 21.76 1.27 -28.73
N GLU A 325 21.61 2.15 -27.75
CA GLU A 325 21.48 1.74 -26.36
C GLU A 325 20.02 1.33 -26.11
N GLU A 326 19.74 0.06 -26.41
CA GLU A 326 18.64 -0.64 -25.75
C GLU A 326 18.92 -0.67 -24.25
N SER A 327 17.92 -0.20 -23.52
CA SER A 327 17.84 -0.13 -22.07
C SER A 327 18.40 -1.38 -21.39
N THR A 328 19.37 -1.19 -20.50
CA THR A 328 19.97 -2.22 -19.62
C THR A 328 18.96 -2.94 -18.71
N ALA A 329 17.68 -2.56 -18.77
CA ALA A 329 16.56 -3.26 -18.15
C ALA A 329 16.18 -4.58 -18.86
N THR A 330 16.43 -4.74 -20.17
CA THR A 330 16.05 -5.98 -20.90
C THR A 330 17.06 -7.11 -20.74
N VAL A 331 18.34 -6.84 -20.46
CA VAL A 331 19.37 -7.87 -20.24
C VAL A 331 19.21 -8.55 -18.87
N LEU A 332 18.82 -7.80 -17.83
CA LEU A 332 18.62 -8.35 -16.49
C LEU A 332 17.33 -9.18 -16.36
N LEU A 333 16.31 -8.86 -17.16
CA LEU A 333 15.05 -9.63 -17.18
C LEU A 333 15.17 -10.95 -17.96
N HIS A 334 16.13 -11.07 -18.88
CA HIS A 334 16.35 -12.30 -19.63
C HIS A 334 17.21 -13.33 -18.85
N ALA A 335 18.03 -12.88 -17.89
CA ALA A 335 18.88 -13.75 -17.07
C ALA A 335 18.13 -14.49 -15.95
N ALA A 336 16.90 -14.07 -15.61
CA ALA A 336 16.11 -14.67 -14.53
C ALA A 336 15.15 -15.79 -15.00
N ARG A 337 15.08 -16.08 -16.31
CA ARG A 337 13.99 -16.88 -16.89
C ARG A 337 14.36 -18.25 -17.46
N GLU A 338 15.62 -18.67 -17.42
CA GLU A 338 16.01 -20.00 -17.88
C GLU A 338 16.43 -20.93 -16.74
N LYS A 339 15.73 -22.06 -16.69
CA LYS A 339 15.84 -23.14 -15.72
C LYS A 339 17.20 -23.87 -15.80
N LEU A 340 17.55 -24.50 -14.67
CA LEU A 340 18.27 -25.79 -14.57
C LEU A 340 17.88 -26.78 -15.70
N PRO A 341 18.75 -27.75 -16.13
CA PRO A 341 19.33 -28.75 -15.21
C PRO A 341 20.71 -29.40 -15.57
N THR A 342 21.28 -30.12 -14.58
CA THR A 342 22.22 -31.29 -14.65
C THR A 342 23.43 -31.25 -15.58
N ILE A 343 24.67 -31.35 -15.05
CA ILE A 343 25.77 -32.22 -15.51
C ILE A 343 26.68 -32.61 -14.32
N LEU A 344 27.12 -33.87 -14.33
CA LEU A 344 28.05 -34.56 -13.46
C LEU A 344 29.51 -34.13 -13.70
N GLU A 345 30.30 -33.90 -12.65
CA GLU A 345 31.78 -33.99 -12.64
C GLU A 345 32.16 -34.51 -11.23
N ASP A 346 32.53 -35.77 -11.01
CA ASP A 346 33.72 -36.52 -11.44
C ASP A 346 35.01 -35.99 -10.78
N ASP A 347 35.16 -36.26 -9.48
CA ASP A 347 36.41 -36.07 -8.74
C ASP A 347 37.00 -37.44 -8.37
N SER A 348 38.03 -37.82 -9.12
CA SER A 348 38.81 -39.03 -8.91
C SER A 348 39.87 -38.83 -7.81
N ALA A 349 39.81 -39.63 -6.76
CA ALA A 349 40.95 -39.98 -5.91
C ALA A 349 40.80 -41.41 -5.36
N PRO A 350 41.91 -42.12 -5.04
CA PRO A 350 42.10 -43.50 -5.47
C PRO A 350 41.56 -44.57 -4.52
N VAL A 351 41.37 -45.74 -5.11
CA VAL A 351 40.93 -47.02 -4.55
C VAL A 351 41.83 -47.52 -3.41
N GLY A 352 41.21 -48.00 -2.34
CA GLY A 352 41.80 -48.97 -1.42
C GLY A 352 41.03 -49.23 -0.13
N GLY A 353 40.41 -50.42 -0.01
CA GLY A 353 40.19 -51.09 1.29
C GLY A 353 38.74 -51.19 1.78
N ALA A 354 38.30 -52.41 2.03
CA ALA A 354 36.92 -52.82 2.28
C ALA A 354 36.46 -52.74 3.77
N ALA A 355 35.13 -52.80 3.90
CA ALA A 355 34.33 -53.31 5.01
C ALA A 355 34.10 -52.45 6.27
N GLY A 356 32.81 -52.19 6.56
CA GLY A 356 32.36 -51.70 7.87
C GLY A 356 31.07 -50.87 7.83
N VAL A 357 29.93 -51.51 7.57
CA VAL A 357 28.61 -50.86 7.72
C VAL A 357 28.36 -50.62 9.21
N SER A 358 28.45 -49.36 9.65
CA SER A 358 27.85 -48.89 10.89
C SER A 358 26.87 -47.76 10.57
N LYS A 359 25.57 -48.04 10.76
CA LYS A 359 24.51 -47.03 10.69
C LYS A 359 24.69 -46.06 11.85
N ALA A 360 25.43 -44.98 11.62
CA ALA A 360 25.44 -43.84 12.52
C ALA A 360 24.07 -43.14 12.41
N ASN A 361 23.22 -43.39 13.40
CA ASN A 361 21.95 -42.71 13.59
C ASN A 361 22.26 -41.22 13.86
N ARG A 362 22.29 -40.39 12.81
CA ARG A 362 22.31 -38.93 12.94
C ARG A 362 20.96 -38.51 13.55
N LYS A 363 20.89 -38.52 14.89
CA LYS A 363 19.89 -37.72 15.60
C LYS A 363 20.11 -36.28 15.18
N ARG A 364 19.32 -35.79 14.22
CA ARG A 364 19.17 -34.36 13.98
C ARG A 364 18.75 -33.78 15.33
N PRO A 365 19.52 -32.85 15.93
CA PRO A 365 19.02 -32.16 17.11
C PRO A 365 17.72 -31.49 16.70
N SER A 366 16.64 -31.74 17.45
CA SER A 366 15.38 -31.03 17.29
C SER A 366 15.61 -29.58 17.69
N ILE A 367 16.17 -28.80 16.77
CA ILE A 367 16.17 -27.35 16.89
C ILE A 367 14.71 -26.98 16.84
N VAL A 368 14.15 -26.56 17.98
CA VAL A 368 12.83 -25.95 18.05
C VAL A 368 12.81 -24.85 17.00
N ASP A 369 11.92 -24.98 16.00
CA ASP A 369 11.85 -24.07 14.86
C ASP A 369 11.47 -22.67 15.36
N SER A 370 12.49 -21.83 15.55
CA SER A 370 12.33 -20.45 16.02
C SER A 370 11.71 -19.59 14.94
N ILE A 371 10.99 -18.55 15.36
CA ILE A 371 10.42 -17.58 14.45
C ILE A 371 11.52 -16.58 14.10
N LYS A 372 11.95 -16.57 12.84
CA LYS A 372 13.00 -15.66 12.36
C LYS A 372 12.48 -14.23 12.35
N ILE A 373 11.28 -14.03 11.83
CA ILE A 373 10.64 -12.70 11.73
C ILE A 373 9.16 -12.83 12.06
N ARG A 374 8.67 -11.93 12.90
CA ARG A 374 7.24 -11.70 13.17
C ARG A 374 6.94 -10.23 12.95
N VAL A 375 6.08 -9.92 11.99
CA VAL A 375 5.56 -8.56 11.75
C VAL A 375 4.10 -8.55 12.09
N VAL A 376 3.64 -7.55 12.84
CA VAL A 376 2.22 -7.29 13.13
C VAL A 376 1.96 -5.80 12.89
N ALA A 377 1.07 -5.50 11.94
CA ALA A 377 0.64 -4.15 11.61
C ALA A 377 -0.85 -3.99 11.90
N LYS A 378 -1.24 -2.91 12.55
CA LYS A 378 -2.62 -2.56 12.87
C LYS A 378 -2.91 -1.15 12.39
N LEU A 379 -4.03 -0.98 11.70
CA LEU A 379 -4.58 0.28 11.23
C LEU A 379 -5.98 0.40 11.85
N GLU A 380 -6.17 1.37 12.73
CA GLU A 380 -7.42 1.53 13.46
C GLU A 380 -8.53 2.09 12.58
N ASP A 381 -8.31 3.27 11.97
CA ASP A 381 -9.34 3.93 11.18
C ASP A 381 -8.72 4.88 10.14
N VAL A 382 -9.16 4.74 8.89
CA VAL A 382 -8.84 5.69 7.82
C VAL A 382 -10.14 6.16 7.19
N THR A 383 -10.36 7.47 7.26
CA THR A 383 -11.52 8.14 6.64
C THR A 383 -11.06 8.95 5.44
N VAL A 384 -11.71 8.75 4.30
CA VAL A 384 -11.50 9.53 3.07
C VAL A 384 -12.80 10.24 2.72
N GLU A 385 -12.74 11.57 2.67
CA GLU A 385 -13.88 12.43 2.35
C GLU A 385 -13.72 13.00 0.94
N LEU A 386 -14.73 12.82 0.09
CA LEU A 386 -14.82 13.41 -1.23
C LEU A 386 -15.70 14.66 -1.16
N GLN A 387 -15.16 15.82 -1.55
CA GLN A 387 -15.86 17.10 -1.50
C GLN A 387 -15.60 17.94 -2.75
N ASN A 388 -16.57 18.80 -3.10
CA ASN A 388 -16.35 19.90 -4.04
C ASN A 388 -16.91 21.22 -3.48
N ASP A 389 -16.77 22.30 -4.24
CA ASP A 389 -17.26 23.63 -3.87
C ASP A 389 -18.79 23.70 -3.71
N LYS A 390 -19.56 22.69 -4.18
CA LYS A 390 -21.03 22.64 -4.08
C LYS A 390 -21.50 21.88 -2.84
N ARG A 391 -20.91 20.70 -2.56
CA ARG A 391 -21.27 19.84 -1.42
C ARG A 391 -20.20 18.78 -1.12
N SER A 392 -20.32 18.15 0.04
CA SER A 392 -19.73 16.84 0.29
C SER A 392 -20.40 15.80 -0.63
N ILE A 393 -19.59 14.91 -1.22
CA ILE A 393 -20.04 13.89 -2.17
C ILE A 393 -20.17 12.54 -1.47
N ALA A 394 -19.11 12.10 -0.79
CA ALA A 394 -19.08 10.80 -0.14
C ALA A 394 -18.04 10.75 0.98
N VAL A 395 -18.24 9.83 1.92
CA VAL A 395 -17.25 9.49 2.96
C VAL A 395 -17.01 7.99 2.92
N MET A 396 -15.74 7.57 2.86
CA MET A 396 -15.32 6.18 2.95
C MET A 396 -14.54 5.97 4.24
N GLU A 397 -14.95 4.99 5.05
CA GLU A 397 -14.31 4.62 6.31
C GLU A 397 -13.78 3.19 6.20
N VAL A 398 -12.51 2.97 6.53
CA VAL A 398 -11.88 1.65 6.61
C VAL A 398 -11.43 1.42 8.05
N GLN A 399 -12.05 0.44 8.71
CA GLN A 399 -11.88 0.23 10.14
C GLN A 399 -11.20 -1.11 10.46
N ASN A 400 -10.26 -1.06 11.39
CA ASN A 400 -9.57 -2.19 12.00
C ASN A 400 -9.00 -3.17 10.97
N LEU A 401 -8.05 -2.68 10.17
CA LEU A 401 -7.22 -3.52 9.31
C LEU A 401 -6.00 -4.01 10.10
N THR A 402 -5.83 -5.32 10.17
CA THR A 402 -4.70 -5.97 10.80
C THR A 402 -3.99 -6.87 9.78
N SER A 403 -2.67 -6.83 9.78
CA SER A 403 -1.83 -7.67 8.94
C SER A 403 -0.73 -8.28 9.80
N SER A 404 -0.41 -9.55 9.57
CA SER A 404 0.68 -10.22 10.25
C SER A 404 1.45 -11.10 9.29
N ALA A 405 2.77 -11.10 9.40
CA ALA A 405 3.66 -12.00 8.66
C ALA A 405 4.58 -12.74 9.63
N VAL A 406 4.65 -14.06 9.51
CA VAL A 406 5.49 -14.94 10.32
C VAL A 406 6.39 -15.73 9.39
N VAL A 407 7.69 -15.60 9.57
CA VAL A 407 8.70 -16.33 8.80
C VAL A 407 9.42 -17.31 9.72
N LYS A 408 9.32 -18.59 9.40
CA LYS A 408 10.06 -19.69 10.02
C LYS A 408 10.96 -20.36 9.00
N THR A 409 11.72 -21.37 9.43
CA THR A 409 12.48 -22.21 8.48
C THR A 409 11.55 -23.14 7.71
N SER A 410 10.48 -23.63 8.35
CA SER A 410 9.54 -24.57 7.74
C SER A 410 8.47 -23.93 6.85
N TYR A 411 8.09 -22.68 7.11
CA TYR A 411 7.06 -21.99 6.33
C TYR A 411 7.11 -20.47 6.51
N THR A 412 6.45 -19.77 5.59
CA THR A 412 6.08 -18.36 5.70
C THR A 412 4.57 -18.23 5.75
N GLU A 413 4.02 -17.56 6.76
CA GLU A 413 2.59 -17.32 6.93
C GLU A 413 2.30 -15.82 6.86
N VAL A 414 1.29 -15.44 6.09
CA VAL A 414 0.77 -14.07 5.99
C VAL A 414 -0.73 -14.11 6.26
N THR A 415 -1.19 -13.32 7.23
CA THR A 415 -2.60 -13.18 7.58
C THR A 415 -3.01 -11.72 7.49
N VAL A 416 -4.12 -11.44 6.81
CA VAL A 416 -4.73 -10.11 6.70
C VAL A 416 -6.18 -10.21 7.15
N ARG A 417 -6.60 -9.34 8.07
CA ARG A 417 -7.98 -9.24 8.53
C ARG A 417 -8.43 -7.80 8.49
N LEU A 418 -9.58 -7.57 7.89
CA LEU A 418 -10.26 -6.29 7.81
C LEU A 418 -11.64 -6.44 8.43
N GLN A 419 -11.94 -5.60 9.42
CA GLN A 419 -13.20 -5.67 10.14
C GLN A 419 -14.34 -5.06 9.32
N ASP A 420 -14.21 -3.79 8.93
CA ASP A 420 -15.31 -3.06 8.29
C ASP A 420 -14.83 -2.08 7.20
N ILE A 421 -15.67 -1.91 6.18
CA ILE A 421 -15.57 -0.86 5.17
C ILE A 421 -16.97 -0.27 4.98
N ILE A 422 -17.07 1.05 5.18
CA ILE A 422 -18.31 1.79 5.06
C ILE A 422 -18.15 2.85 3.97
N LEU A 423 -19.14 2.97 3.10
CA LEU A 423 -19.24 4.07 2.12
C LEU A 423 -20.57 4.77 2.30
N THR A 424 -20.53 6.08 2.52
CA THR A 424 -21.69 6.91 2.81
C THR A 424 -21.85 7.98 1.73
N ASP A 425 -23.04 8.07 1.14
CA ASP A 425 -23.49 9.21 0.32
C ASP A 425 -23.94 10.33 1.25
N THR A 426 -23.31 11.50 1.12
CA THR A 426 -23.61 12.69 1.91
C THR A 426 -24.63 13.62 1.24
N ASN A 427 -25.26 13.18 0.14
CA ASN A 427 -26.35 13.91 -0.49
C ASN A 427 -27.57 14.01 0.46
N PRO A 428 -27.99 15.23 0.88
CA PRO A 428 -29.11 15.40 1.79
C PRO A 428 -30.47 15.02 1.18
N ALA A 429 -30.55 14.83 -0.15
CA ALA A 429 -31.78 14.50 -0.85
C ALA A 429 -32.10 13.00 -0.87
N THR A 430 -31.11 12.14 -0.55
CA THR A 430 -31.30 10.68 -0.53
C THR A 430 -31.62 10.20 0.88
N ILE A 431 -32.53 9.23 0.98
CA ILE A 431 -32.70 8.47 2.22
C ILE A 431 -31.65 7.35 2.32
N HIS A 432 -31.15 6.86 1.19
CA HIS A 432 -30.22 5.73 1.13
C HIS A 432 -28.76 6.20 1.29
N THR A 433 -28.38 6.61 2.49
CA THR A 433 -27.06 7.20 2.77
C THR A 433 -25.94 6.15 2.84
N LYS A 434 -26.14 5.02 3.52
CA LYS A 434 -25.14 3.92 3.57
C LYS A 434 -25.12 3.13 2.26
N ILE A 435 -24.21 3.48 1.35
CA ILE A 435 -24.00 2.86 0.03
C ILE A 435 -23.28 1.51 0.14
N LEU A 436 -22.23 1.41 0.96
CA LEU A 436 -21.54 0.14 1.25
C LEU A 436 -21.52 -0.08 2.76
N SER A 437 -21.80 -1.29 3.18
CA SER A 437 -21.65 -1.73 4.58
C SER A 437 -21.41 -3.23 4.64
N ILE A 438 -20.72 -3.69 5.68
CA ILE A 438 -20.50 -5.11 5.92
C ILE A 438 -21.59 -5.66 6.85
N ILE A 439 -22.16 -6.81 6.50
CA ILE A 439 -23.10 -7.55 7.35
C ILE A 439 -22.34 -8.70 8.02
N GLY A 440 -22.12 -8.59 9.33
CA GLY A 440 -21.40 -9.55 10.15
C GLY A 440 -20.19 -8.93 10.85
N ASP A 441 -19.28 -9.76 11.35
CA ASP A 441 -18.18 -9.31 12.22
C ASP A 441 -16.91 -8.89 11.47
N ASN A 442 -16.62 -9.49 10.31
CA ASN A 442 -15.41 -9.20 9.52
C ASN A 442 -15.72 -9.09 8.02
N ALA A 443 -15.17 -8.08 7.36
CA ALA A 443 -15.26 -7.87 5.92
C ALA A 443 -14.43 -8.89 5.14
N LEU A 444 -13.19 -9.13 5.58
CA LEU A 444 -12.23 -9.98 4.90
C LEU A 444 -11.24 -10.58 5.88
N GLU A 445 -10.97 -11.87 5.75
CA GLU A 445 -9.89 -12.58 6.41
C GLU A 445 -9.19 -13.45 5.37
N VAL A 446 -7.89 -13.25 5.20
CA VAL A 446 -7.04 -13.98 4.26
C VAL A 446 -5.88 -14.55 5.04
N LYS A 447 -5.62 -15.85 4.89
CA LYS A 447 -4.45 -16.53 5.43
C LYS A 447 -3.75 -17.28 4.30
N VAL A 448 -2.48 -16.96 4.09
CA VAL A 448 -1.61 -17.59 3.09
C VAL A 448 -0.43 -18.22 3.82
N VAL A 449 -0.14 -19.49 3.53
CA VAL A 449 1.00 -20.22 4.09
C VAL A 449 1.81 -20.81 2.95
N LEU A 450 3.07 -20.45 2.82
CA LEU A 450 4.01 -21.02 1.86
C LEU A 450 4.92 -21.99 2.62
N PHE A 451 4.95 -23.25 2.21
CA PHE A 451 5.74 -24.28 2.88
C PHE A 451 7.11 -24.43 2.24
N ASP A 452 8.13 -24.65 3.07
CA ASP A 452 9.41 -25.17 2.61
C ASP A 452 9.32 -26.71 2.57
N LEU A 453 9.21 -27.28 1.38
CA LEU A 453 9.04 -28.72 1.21
C LEU A 453 10.26 -29.53 1.69
N GLU A 454 11.48 -28.98 1.61
CA GLU A 454 12.67 -29.68 2.12
C GLU A 454 12.58 -29.86 3.64
N ALA A 455 12.05 -28.84 4.32
CA ALA A 455 11.88 -28.83 5.77
C ALA A 455 10.60 -29.54 6.26
N THR A 456 9.59 -29.73 5.40
CA THR A 456 8.25 -30.22 5.80
C THR A 456 7.80 -31.53 5.16
N SER A 457 8.63 -32.13 4.29
CA SER A 457 8.32 -33.34 3.52
C SER A 457 7.92 -34.59 4.33
N ASP A 458 8.20 -34.61 5.63
CA ASP A 458 7.84 -35.72 6.53
C ASP A 458 6.36 -35.72 6.95
N TYR A 459 5.69 -34.57 6.92
CA TYR A 459 4.26 -34.45 7.31
C TYR A 459 3.41 -33.60 6.36
N ASN A 460 4.01 -32.82 5.47
CA ASN A 460 3.33 -31.97 4.51
C ASN A 460 3.85 -32.23 3.10
N SER A 461 2.93 -32.20 2.15
CA SER A 461 3.26 -32.38 0.74
C SER A 461 2.72 -31.26 -0.14
N ASP A 462 2.07 -30.25 0.45
CA ASP A 462 1.48 -29.12 -0.26
C ASP A 462 2.49 -27.97 -0.30
N ASP A 463 2.59 -27.29 -1.45
CA ASP A 463 3.46 -26.11 -1.60
C ASP A 463 2.88 -24.89 -0.88
N MET A 464 1.55 -24.76 -0.89
CA MET A 464 0.87 -23.55 -0.43
C MET A 464 -0.53 -23.77 0.12
N ARG A 465 -0.76 -23.21 1.31
CA ARG A 465 -1.99 -22.83 2.03
C ARG A 465 -2.68 -21.56 1.55
N ILE A 466 -3.89 -21.56 0.98
CA ILE A 466 -4.69 -20.32 0.87
C ILE A 466 -6.07 -20.51 1.49
N GLU A 467 -6.37 -19.69 2.49
CA GLU A 467 -7.69 -19.60 3.12
C GLU A 467 -8.22 -18.17 2.98
N VAL A 468 -9.45 -18.05 2.51
CA VAL A 468 -10.12 -16.75 2.35
C VAL A 468 -11.52 -16.85 2.91
N THR A 469 -11.85 -16.00 3.86
CA THR A 469 -13.22 -15.78 4.33
C THR A 469 -13.60 -14.34 4.06
N MET A 470 -14.66 -14.11 3.30
CA MET A 470 -15.16 -12.77 3.00
C MET A 470 -16.59 -12.62 3.53
N GLY A 471 -16.79 -11.55 4.31
CA GLY A 471 -18.08 -11.16 4.84
C GLY A 471 -19.02 -10.63 3.77
N CYS A 472 -20.28 -10.47 4.15
CA CYS A 472 -21.32 -10.05 3.23
C CYS A 472 -21.32 -8.53 3.04
N ALA A 473 -20.83 -8.05 1.91
CA ALA A 473 -20.98 -6.64 1.55
C ALA A 473 -22.42 -6.36 1.08
N ARG A 474 -23.09 -5.40 1.72
CA ARG A 474 -24.36 -4.85 1.25
C ARG A 474 -24.06 -3.56 0.48
N ILE A 475 -24.46 -3.54 -0.78
CA ILE A 475 -24.24 -2.41 -1.69
C ILE A 475 -25.59 -1.86 -2.10
N VAL A 476 -25.82 -0.56 -1.89
CA VAL A 476 -27.00 0.15 -2.41
C VAL A 476 -26.60 0.87 -3.69
N PHE A 477 -27.22 0.52 -4.80
CA PHE A 477 -26.95 1.15 -6.08
C PHE A 477 -27.89 2.34 -6.31
N LEU A 478 -27.32 3.54 -6.26
CA LEU A 478 -27.95 4.77 -6.69
C LEU A 478 -27.13 5.40 -7.82
N ASN A 479 -27.75 5.59 -8.98
CA ASN A 479 -27.08 6.22 -10.12
C ASN A 479 -26.65 7.66 -9.80
N TRP A 480 -27.43 8.40 -8.99
CA TRP A 480 -27.06 9.75 -8.58
C TRP A 480 -25.70 9.73 -7.86
N PHE A 481 -25.54 8.88 -6.84
CA PHE A 481 -24.26 8.71 -6.16
C PHE A 481 -23.13 8.33 -7.11
N VAL A 482 -23.35 7.30 -7.95
CA VAL A 482 -22.33 6.82 -8.90
C VAL A 482 -21.90 7.93 -9.86
N THR A 483 -22.86 8.68 -10.41
CA THR A 483 -22.56 9.80 -11.32
C THR A 483 -21.86 10.95 -10.61
N SER A 484 -22.18 11.25 -9.34
CA SER A 484 -21.45 12.25 -8.55
C SER A 484 -19.98 11.87 -8.32
N VAL A 485 -19.71 10.60 -7.95
CA VAL A 485 -18.34 10.11 -7.75
C VAL A 485 -17.57 10.07 -9.07
N LEU A 486 -18.21 9.60 -10.16
CA LEU A 486 -17.58 9.58 -11.48
C LEU A 486 -17.27 11.00 -11.98
N ALA A 487 -18.19 11.95 -11.81
CA ALA A 487 -17.98 13.35 -12.18
C ALA A 487 -16.79 13.98 -11.43
N PHE A 488 -16.64 13.68 -10.14
CA PHE A 488 -15.45 14.07 -9.37
C PHE A 488 -14.16 13.46 -9.97
N LEU A 489 -14.16 12.15 -10.25
CA LEU A 489 -13.00 11.43 -10.77
C LEU A 489 -12.61 11.87 -12.19
N ASP A 490 -13.56 12.30 -13.02
CA ASP A 490 -13.33 12.75 -14.40
C ASP A 490 -12.44 14.00 -14.48
N ASN A 491 -12.29 14.76 -13.39
CA ASN A 491 -11.31 15.83 -13.31
C ASN A 491 -9.85 15.33 -13.28
N PHE A 492 -9.66 14.05 -12.98
CA PHE A 492 -8.36 13.42 -12.80
C PHE A 492 -8.10 12.34 -13.87
N GLN A 493 -8.29 12.68 -15.15
CA GLN A 493 -8.16 11.73 -16.28
C GLN A 493 -6.81 10.99 -16.30
N ALA A 494 -5.71 11.68 -15.98
CA ALA A 494 -4.39 11.04 -15.89
C ALA A 494 -4.33 10.00 -14.76
N ALA A 495 -4.97 10.27 -13.63
CA ALA A 495 -5.07 9.31 -12.53
C ALA A 495 -6.00 8.14 -12.90
N GLN A 496 -7.15 8.41 -13.53
CA GLN A 496 -8.05 7.38 -14.05
C GLN A 496 -7.35 6.46 -15.05
N GLN A 497 -6.55 7.01 -15.97
CA GLN A 497 -5.78 6.22 -16.93
C GLN A 497 -4.75 5.35 -16.21
N ARG A 498 -4.01 5.89 -15.23
CA ARG A 498 -3.10 5.08 -14.41
C ARG A 498 -3.81 4.00 -13.61
N ILE A 499 -5.00 4.27 -13.06
CA ILE A 499 -5.80 3.27 -12.37
C ILE A 499 -6.24 2.17 -13.34
N LYS A 500 -6.69 2.54 -14.55
CA LYS A 500 -7.06 1.58 -15.61
C LYS A 500 -5.86 0.75 -16.07
N ASP A 501 -4.74 1.39 -16.35
CA ASP A 501 -3.50 0.75 -16.79
C ASP A 501 -2.96 -0.16 -15.69
N ALA A 502 -2.96 0.29 -14.43
CA ALA A 502 -2.56 -0.52 -13.29
C ALA A 502 -3.54 -1.69 -13.05
N SER A 503 -4.84 -1.49 -13.23
CA SER A 503 -5.84 -2.55 -13.12
C SER A 503 -5.68 -3.58 -14.24
N ALA A 504 -5.45 -3.13 -15.47
CA ALA A 504 -5.18 -4.00 -16.62
C ALA A 504 -3.87 -4.76 -16.42
N ALA A 505 -2.80 -4.08 -16.02
CA ALA A 505 -1.51 -4.68 -15.71
C ALA A 505 -1.62 -5.67 -14.54
N ALA A 506 -2.41 -5.38 -13.50
CA ALA A 506 -2.66 -6.30 -12.40
C ALA A 506 -3.48 -7.51 -12.85
N ALA A 507 -4.49 -7.33 -13.70
CA ALA A 507 -5.27 -8.44 -14.25
C ALA A 507 -4.43 -9.32 -15.20
N GLU A 508 -3.61 -8.71 -16.04
CA GLU A 508 -2.66 -9.42 -16.91
C GLU A 508 -1.57 -10.12 -16.09
N ALA A 509 -1.02 -9.46 -15.07
CA ALA A 509 -0.05 -10.05 -14.16
C ALA A 509 -0.68 -11.20 -13.36
N ALA A 510 -1.92 -11.07 -12.90
CA ALA A 510 -2.65 -12.13 -12.21
C ALA A 510 -2.95 -13.30 -13.15
N LYS A 511 -3.37 -13.02 -14.39
CA LYS A 511 -3.57 -14.05 -15.42
C LYS A 511 -2.27 -14.76 -15.75
N ASN A 512 -1.19 -14.03 -15.99
CA ASN A 512 0.12 -14.58 -16.31
C ASN A 512 0.71 -15.34 -15.12
N SER A 513 0.57 -14.83 -13.90
CA SER A 513 1.00 -15.50 -12.67
C SER A 513 0.17 -16.75 -12.40
N ALA A 514 -1.14 -16.72 -12.65
CA ALA A 514 -2.00 -17.90 -12.58
C ALA A 514 -1.55 -18.94 -13.61
N VAL A 515 -1.34 -18.55 -14.87
CA VAL A 515 -0.82 -19.45 -15.92
C VAL A 515 0.57 -20.00 -15.57
N GLU A 516 1.47 -19.19 -15.01
CA GLU A 516 2.81 -19.63 -14.60
C GLU A 516 2.74 -20.59 -13.40
N ALA A 517 1.96 -20.27 -12.37
CA ALA A 517 1.66 -21.18 -11.26
C ALA A 517 0.99 -22.47 -11.78
N TYR A 518 0.13 -22.37 -12.80
CA TYR A 518 -0.47 -23.52 -13.44
C TYR A 518 0.57 -24.37 -14.21
N SER A 519 1.54 -23.75 -14.86
CA SER A 519 2.61 -24.47 -15.57
C SER A 519 3.63 -25.13 -14.64
N LYS A 520 3.80 -24.61 -13.41
CA LYS A 520 4.72 -25.17 -12.40
C LYS A 520 4.11 -26.34 -11.61
N ALA A 521 2.85 -26.70 -11.88
CA ALA A 521 2.14 -27.83 -11.26
C ALA A 521 2.21 -27.83 -9.72
N THR A 522 2.03 -26.67 -9.09
CA THR A 522 2.08 -26.53 -7.63
C THR A 522 0.85 -27.16 -6.95
N ARG A 523 1.08 -27.86 -5.83
CA ARG A 523 0.04 -28.35 -4.91
C ARG A 523 -0.43 -27.22 -4.01
N MET A 524 -1.27 -26.36 -4.56
CA MET A 524 -1.93 -25.26 -3.86
C MET A 524 -3.27 -25.68 -3.25
N LYS A 525 -3.35 -25.75 -1.92
CA LYS A 525 -4.56 -26.06 -1.17
C LYS A 525 -5.39 -24.79 -0.96
N LEU A 526 -6.67 -24.84 -1.34
CA LEU A 526 -7.62 -23.73 -1.34
C LEU A 526 -8.80 -24.03 -0.41
N ASP A 527 -9.14 -23.08 0.47
CA ASP A 527 -10.40 -23.01 1.22
C ASP A 527 -10.93 -21.57 1.19
N ILE A 528 -11.77 -21.28 0.19
CA ILE A 528 -12.32 -19.95 -0.06
C ILE A 528 -13.82 -19.99 0.23
N LYS A 529 -14.27 -19.15 1.16
CA LYS A 529 -15.66 -19.00 1.57
C LYS A 529 -16.04 -17.52 1.48
N VAL A 530 -16.82 -17.17 0.48
CA VAL A 530 -17.26 -15.80 0.23
C VAL A 530 -18.77 -15.75 0.41
N LYS A 531 -19.23 -15.01 1.42
CA LYS A 531 -20.64 -14.61 1.47
C LYS A 531 -20.80 -13.46 0.47
N ALA A 532 -21.33 -13.80 -0.70
CA ALA A 532 -21.35 -12.91 -1.84
C ALA A 532 -22.20 -11.66 -1.53
N PRO A 533 -21.94 -10.53 -2.21
CA PRO A 533 -22.58 -9.28 -1.87
C PRO A 533 -24.10 -9.32 -2.10
N ILE A 534 -24.83 -8.48 -1.36
CA ILE A 534 -26.23 -8.19 -1.62
C ILE A 534 -26.29 -6.82 -2.26
N ILE A 535 -26.73 -6.76 -3.52
CA ILE A 535 -26.93 -5.50 -4.23
C ILE A 535 -28.40 -5.10 -4.12
N VAL A 536 -28.66 -3.96 -3.50
CA VAL A 536 -29.99 -3.37 -3.39
C VAL A 536 -30.10 -2.20 -4.35
N ILE A 537 -31.17 -2.19 -5.15
CA ILE A 537 -31.43 -1.16 -6.16
C ILE A 537 -32.78 -0.51 -5.84
N PRO A 538 -32.80 0.68 -5.21
CA PRO A 538 -34.02 1.44 -4.97
C PRO A 538 -34.63 1.96 -6.27
N VAL A 539 -35.95 2.18 -6.25
CA VAL A 539 -36.66 2.82 -7.38
C VAL A 539 -36.16 4.23 -7.65
N ASP A 540 -35.92 5.00 -6.60
CA ASP A 540 -35.33 6.33 -6.65
C ASP A 540 -34.69 6.69 -5.29
N SER A 541 -33.93 7.79 -5.20
CA SER A 541 -33.25 8.21 -3.97
C SER A 541 -34.17 8.45 -2.75
N ARG A 542 -35.49 8.48 -2.91
CA ARG A 542 -36.47 8.70 -1.83
C ARG A 542 -37.47 7.55 -1.65
N SER A 543 -37.39 6.53 -2.49
CA SER A 543 -38.38 5.46 -2.53
C SER A 543 -38.09 4.41 -1.46
N LEU A 544 -39.14 3.98 -0.76
CA LEU A 544 -39.04 2.85 0.15
C LEU A 544 -39.14 1.48 -0.54
N LYS A 545 -39.30 1.46 -1.87
CA LYS A 545 -39.34 0.23 -2.66
C LYS A 545 -38.02 0.02 -3.39
N ALA A 546 -37.49 -1.20 -3.31
CA ALA A 546 -36.25 -1.58 -3.97
C ALA A 546 -36.27 -3.05 -4.42
N VAL A 547 -35.29 -3.43 -5.23
CA VAL A 547 -35.01 -4.82 -5.60
C VAL A 547 -33.67 -5.21 -5.00
N ALA A 548 -33.61 -6.33 -4.29
CA ALA A 548 -32.38 -6.90 -3.76
C ALA A 548 -31.98 -8.16 -4.54
N MET A 549 -30.74 -8.16 -5.01
CA MET A 549 -30.07 -9.30 -5.60
C MET A 549 -29.04 -9.82 -4.60
N ASP A 550 -29.31 -10.98 -4.04
CA ASP A 550 -28.41 -11.68 -3.13
C ASP A 550 -27.73 -12.80 -3.89
N PHE A 551 -26.42 -12.67 -4.06
CA PHE A 551 -25.59 -13.63 -4.78
C PHE A 551 -25.29 -14.90 -3.98
N GLY A 552 -25.73 -14.97 -2.73
CA GLY A 552 -25.65 -16.15 -1.89
C GLY A 552 -24.24 -16.43 -1.39
N HIS A 553 -23.81 -17.70 -1.42
CA HIS A 553 -22.53 -18.13 -0.86
C HIS A 553 -21.69 -18.83 -1.91
N LEU A 554 -20.52 -18.26 -2.22
CA LEU A 554 -19.50 -18.87 -3.06
C LEU A 554 -18.53 -19.65 -2.18
N SER A 555 -18.34 -20.93 -2.46
CA SER A 555 -17.31 -21.76 -1.82
C SER A 555 -16.44 -22.43 -2.86
N ILE A 556 -15.13 -22.29 -2.74
CA ILE A 556 -14.14 -22.97 -3.56
C ILE A 556 -13.23 -23.76 -2.64
N THR A 557 -13.18 -25.07 -2.85
CA THR A 557 -12.30 -25.97 -2.09
C THR A 557 -11.62 -26.93 -3.03
N ASN A 558 -10.43 -27.42 -2.71
CA ASN A 558 -9.80 -28.47 -3.50
C ASN A 558 -9.17 -29.57 -2.65
N ASN A 559 -8.89 -30.69 -3.30
CA ASN A 559 -8.16 -31.80 -2.71
C ASN A 559 -7.26 -32.49 -3.72
N PHE A 560 -6.08 -32.92 -3.27
CA PHE A 560 -5.17 -33.69 -4.09
C PHE A 560 -5.44 -35.19 -3.94
N ARG A 561 -5.36 -35.90 -5.06
CA ARG A 561 -5.40 -37.37 -5.09
C ARG A 561 -4.17 -37.89 -5.81
N ASP A 562 -3.49 -38.81 -5.15
CA ASP A 562 -2.33 -39.49 -5.70
C ASP A 562 -2.78 -40.82 -6.31
N ILE A 563 -2.53 -40.99 -7.61
CA ILE A 563 -2.82 -42.21 -8.36
C ILE A 563 -1.52 -43.00 -8.43
N ALA A 564 -1.50 -44.18 -7.84
CA ALA A 564 -0.37 -45.09 -7.95
C ALA A 564 -0.17 -45.46 -9.43
N THR A 565 1.06 -45.28 -9.93
CA THR A 565 1.45 -45.68 -11.28
C THR A 565 2.59 -46.69 -11.19
N GLU A 566 2.69 -47.61 -12.15
CA GLU A 566 3.77 -48.60 -12.23
C GLU A 566 5.10 -48.00 -12.75
N ASN A 567 5.14 -46.68 -12.99
CA ASN A 567 6.20 -45.98 -13.69
C ASN A 567 7.25 -45.41 -12.71
N SER A 568 8.45 -45.11 -13.23
CA SER A 568 9.57 -44.52 -12.47
C SER A 568 9.35 -43.07 -11.98
N HIS A 569 8.25 -42.43 -12.38
CA HIS A 569 7.97 -41.01 -12.08
C HIS A 569 7.14 -40.78 -10.81
N GLY A 570 6.84 -41.84 -10.05
CA GLY A 570 6.05 -41.76 -8.82
C GLY A 570 4.53 -41.71 -9.09
N PRO A 571 3.72 -41.40 -8.07
CA PRO A 571 2.27 -41.31 -8.24
C PRO A 571 1.89 -40.08 -9.08
N ALA A 572 0.88 -40.22 -9.93
CA ALA A 572 0.31 -39.09 -10.66
C ALA A 572 -0.62 -38.30 -9.74
N VAL A 573 -0.50 -36.97 -9.72
CA VAL A 573 -1.24 -36.10 -8.81
C VAL A 573 -2.39 -35.42 -9.55
N ILE A 574 -3.61 -35.61 -9.06
CA ILE A 574 -4.83 -34.96 -9.57
C ILE A 574 -5.34 -33.98 -8.52
N ASP A 575 -5.56 -32.73 -8.94
CA ASP A 575 -6.23 -31.69 -8.16
C ASP A 575 -7.72 -31.71 -8.46
N GLU A 576 -8.54 -32.04 -7.46
CA GLU A 576 -10.00 -32.02 -7.56
C GLU A 576 -10.56 -30.80 -6.84
N MET A 577 -11.01 -29.82 -7.61
CA MET A 577 -11.61 -28.59 -7.13
C MET A 577 -13.14 -28.66 -7.20
N LYS A 578 -13.79 -28.20 -6.14
CA LYS A 578 -15.24 -28.04 -6.03
C LYS A 578 -15.57 -26.56 -5.86
N ILE A 579 -16.32 -26.01 -6.80
CA ILE A 579 -16.82 -24.63 -6.81
C ILE A 579 -18.33 -24.70 -6.64
N GLU A 580 -18.88 -24.09 -5.59
CA GLU A 580 -20.32 -24.05 -5.36
C GLU A 580 -20.77 -22.61 -5.18
N LEU A 581 -21.88 -22.24 -5.82
CA LEU A 581 -22.63 -21.04 -5.52
C LEU A 581 -24.01 -21.46 -5.01
N LYS A 582 -24.33 -21.10 -3.78
CA LYS A 582 -25.56 -21.51 -3.07
C LYS A 582 -26.47 -20.32 -2.82
N ASP A 583 -27.78 -20.56 -2.84
CA ASP A 583 -28.82 -19.62 -2.39
C ASP A 583 -28.86 -18.27 -3.11
N MET A 584 -28.54 -18.21 -4.41
CA MET A 584 -28.78 -17.00 -5.19
C MET A 584 -30.28 -16.67 -5.24
N LYS A 585 -30.65 -15.45 -4.88
CA LYS A 585 -32.05 -15.00 -4.90
C LYS A 585 -32.18 -13.57 -5.42
N LEU A 586 -33.33 -13.31 -6.05
CA LEU A 586 -33.76 -11.98 -6.47
C LEU A 586 -35.11 -11.73 -5.82
N SER A 587 -35.20 -10.70 -4.98
CA SER A 587 -36.41 -10.40 -4.21
C SER A 587 -36.69 -8.92 -4.20
N LYS A 588 -37.97 -8.57 -4.21
CA LYS A 588 -38.39 -7.21 -3.86
C LYS A 588 -38.19 -6.99 -2.36
N VAL A 589 -37.67 -5.82 -2.00
CA VAL A 589 -37.43 -5.42 -0.62
C VAL A 589 -38.07 -4.06 -0.37
N ASP A 590 -38.63 -3.91 0.82
CA ASP A 590 -39.09 -2.62 1.30
C ASP A 590 -38.10 -2.09 2.34
N VAL A 591 -38.03 -0.78 2.40
CA VAL A 591 -37.07 -0.02 3.18
C VAL A 591 -37.78 0.40 4.45
N CYS A 592 -37.29 -0.06 5.59
CA CYS A 592 -37.85 0.27 6.90
C CYS A 592 -36.82 1.09 7.69
N PRO A 593 -37.19 2.25 8.24
CA PRO A 593 -36.36 2.90 9.26
C PRO A 593 -36.28 1.99 10.49
N SER A 594 -35.08 1.77 11.02
CA SER A 594 -34.89 0.97 12.23
C SER A 594 -35.35 1.76 13.47
N GLU A 595 -36.36 1.28 14.19
CA GLU A 595 -36.79 1.88 15.46
C GLU A 595 -36.01 1.35 16.69
N MET A 596 -35.08 0.40 16.54
CA MET A 596 -34.37 -0.21 17.68
C MET A 596 -32.91 -0.54 17.34
N GLY A 597 -31.99 0.20 17.95
CA GLY A 597 -30.55 0.06 17.75
C GLY A 597 -30.01 -1.27 18.28
N ASN A 598 -29.67 -2.18 17.36
CA ASN A 598 -28.61 -3.15 17.63
C ASN A 598 -27.32 -2.52 17.10
N LEU A 599 -26.61 -1.84 18.02
CA LEU A 599 -25.32 -1.21 17.78
C LEU A 599 -24.27 -2.30 17.50
N SER A 600 -23.84 -2.45 16.25
CA SER A 600 -22.52 -3.04 15.99
C SER A 600 -21.56 -2.06 15.31
N HIS A 601 -22.02 -1.09 14.51
CA HIS A 601 -21.12 -0.13 13.87
C HIS A 601 -21.72 1.27 13.73
N VAL A 602 -21.23 2.21 14.55
CA VAL A 602 -21.59 3.64 14.49
C VAL A 602 -20.65 4.33 13.51
N SER A 603 -21.13 4.67 12.31
CA SER A 603 -20.43 5.61 11.43
C SER A 603 -20.57 7.02 12.00
N ARG A 604 -19.50 7.82 11.98
CA ARG A 604 -19.54 9.23 12.42
C ARG A 604 -20.39 10.11 11.50
N TYR A 605 -20.69 9.65 10.29
CA TYR A 605 -21.27 10.46 9.21
C TYR A 605 -22.63 9.92 8.70
N GLY A 606 -23.15 8.84 9.29
CA GLY A 606 -24.41 8.23 8.89
C GLY A 606 -25.63 8.75 9.66
N SER A 607 -26.74 8.95 8.94
CA SER A 607 -28.09 9.10 9.51
C SER A 607 -28.64 7.74 10.01
N GLU A 608 -29.83 7.75 10.62
CA GLU A 608 -30.55 6.55 11.13
C GLU A 608 -30.36 5.31 10.23
N GLU A 609 -30.08 4.17 10.85
CA GLU A 609 -29.80 2.94 10.11
C GLU A 609 -31.06 2.44 9.40
N ILE A 610 -31.01 2.49 8.07
CA ILE A 610 -32.07 1.97 7.22
C ILE A 610 -31.86 0.48 6.99
N ILE A 611 -32.88 -0.31 7.34
CA ILE A 611 -32.91 -1.75 7.13
C ILE A 611 -33.70 -2.06 5.86
N TYR A 612 -33.12 -2.89 5.00
CA TYR A 612 -33.79 -3.41 3.81
C TYR A 612 -34.41 -4.76 4.16
N GLY A 613 -35.70 -4.75 4.50
CA GLY A 613 -36.46 -5.94 4.85
C GLY A 613 -36.99 -6.63 3.60
N ILE A 614 -36.91 -7.96 3.57
CA ILE A 614 -37.68 -8.73 2.60
C ILE A 614 -39.15 -8.57 2.97
N VAL A 615 -39.98 -8.15 2.02
CA VAL A 615 -41.43 -8.00 2.22
C VAL A 615 -42.00 -9.38 2.55
N PRO A 616 -42.53 -9.60 3.76
CA PRO A 616 -43.25 -10.84 4.07
C PRO A 616 -44.45 -10.91 3.12
N ASP A 617 -44.72 -12.09 2.54
CA ASP A 617 -45.88 -12.38 1.68
C ASP A 617 -45.72 -12.14 0.15
N GLN A 618 -44.50 -11.90 -0.36
CA GLN A 618 -44.22 -11.93 -1.82
C GLN A 618 -43.17 -13.00 -2.18
N SER A 619 -43.47 -13.86 -3.17
CA SER A 619 -42.52 -14.85 -3.68
C SER A 619 -41.31 -14.15 -4.30
N ALA A 620 -40.11 -14.65 -4.03
CA ALA A 620 -38.90 -14.15 -4.69
C ALA A 620 -39.04 -14.27 -6.22
N VAL A 621 -38.61 -13.22 -6.94
CA VAL A 621 -38.59 -13.15 -8.41
C VAL A 621 -37.76 -14.28 -8.99
N LEU A 622 -36.64 -14.59 -8.33
CA LEU A 622 -35.84 -15.79 -8.58
C LEU A 622 -35.91 -16.68 -7.34
N SER A 623 -36.40 -17.90 -7.50
CA SER A 623 -36.33 -18.91 -6.44
C SER A 623 -34.85 -19.21 -6.10
N PRO A 624 -34.50 -19.44 -4.81
CA PRO A 624 -33.13 -19.76 -4.41
C PRO A 624 -32.50 -20.83 -5.31
N THR A 625 -31.52 -20.42 -6.11
CA THR A 625 -30.86 -21.27 -7.10
C THR A 625 -29.43 -21.54 -6.67
N SER A 626 -28.95 -22.76 -6.91
CA SER A 626 -27.58 -23.16 -6.61
C SER A 626 -26.99 -23.94 -7.78
N PHE A 627 -25.69 -23.75 -8.01
CA PHE A 627 -24.94 -24.55 -8.97
C PHE A 627 -23.64 -25.02 -8.34
N ALA A 628 -23.18 -26.18 -8.81
CA ALA A 628 -21.90 -26.74 -8.42
C ALA A 628 -21.11 -27.12 -9.67
N LEU A 629 -19.84 -26.73 -9.71
CA LEU A 629 -18.86 -27.12 -10.70
C LEU A 629 -17.80 -27.98 -10.00
N ILE A 630 -17.47 -29.11 -10.60
CA ILE A 630 -16.36 -29.97 -10.22
C ILE A 630 -15.34 -29.89 -11.34
N MET A 631 -14.16 -29.38 -11.02
CA MET A 631 -13.04 -29.24 -11.93
C MET A 631 -11.92 -30.17 -11.45
N LYS A 632 -11.46 -31.07 -12.31
CA LYS A 632 -10.31 -31.92 -12.04
C LYS A 632 -9.17 -31.51 -12.95
N ARG A 633 -8.01 -31.24 -12.36
CA ARG A 633 -6.82 -30.83 -13.07
C ARG A 633 -5.71 -31.85 -12.85
N ASN A 634 -5.07 -32.27 -13.93
CA ASN A 634 -3.96 -33.21 -13.88
C ASN A 634 -2.65 -32.44 -13.69
N LEU A 635 -2.10 -32.45 -12.47
CA LEU A 635 -0.81 -31.82 -12.17
C LEU A 635 0.37 -32.60 -12.75
N SER A 636 0.12 -33.84 -13.19
CA SER A 636 1.10 -34.73 -13.84
C SER A 636 0.90 -34.83 -15.35
N SER A 637 0.18 -33.89 -15.98
CA SER A 637 -0.14 -33.92 -17.43
C SER A 637 1.10 -33.99 -18.34
N GLY A 638 2.27 -33.57 -17.85
CA GLY A 638 3.54 -33.70 -18.56
C GLY A 638 3.84 -35.15 -19.01
N TRP A 639 3.51 -36.14 -18.18
CA TRP A 639 3.84 -37.56 -18.40
C TRP A 639 2.66 -38.51 -18.22
N TYR A 640 1.66 -38.17 -17.41
CA TYR A 640 0.48 -39.00 -17.17
C TYR A 640 -0.68 -38.58 -18.09
N ARG A 641 -0.94 -39.36 -19.14
CA ARG A 641 -1.90 -39.02 -20.22
C ARG A 641 -3.22 -39.80 -20.17
N GLU A 642 -3.41 -40.69 -19.19
CA GLU A 642 -4.67 -41.43 -19.02
C GLU A 642 -5.84 -40.54 -18.57
N ARG A 643 -5.55 -39.37 -18.00
CA ARG A 643 -6.53 -38.34 -17.64
C ARG A 643 -6.25 -37.07 -18.42
N PRO A 644 -7.29 -36.32 -18.84
CA PRO A 644 -7.10 -35.03 -19.50
C PRO A 644 -6.45 -34.01 -18.55
N ASP A 645 -5.80 -33.01 -19.12
CA ASP A 645 -5.18 -31.90 -18.38
C ASP A 645 -6.21 -31.19 -17.49
N LEU A 646 -7.43 -31.03 -18.02
CA LEU A 646 -8.55 -30.40 -17.35
C LEU A 646 -9.85 -31.13 -17.71
N ASP A 647 -10.59 -31.56 -16.69
CA ASP A 647 -11.93 -32.14 -16.80
C ASP A 647 -12.89 -31.28 -15.97
N ILE A 648 -13.93 -30.75 -16.62
CA ILE A 648 -14.89 -29.85 -15.99
C ILE A 648 -16.28 -30.46 -16.13
N SER A 649 -16.95 -30.64 -15.01
CA SER A 649 -18.33 -31.09 -14.94
C SER A 649 -19.14 -30.16 -14.04
N GLY A 650 -20.42 -29.95 -14.35
CA GLY A 650 -21.26 -29.03 -13.59
C GLY A 650 -22.70 -29.51 -13.51
N ARG A 651 -23.39 -29.09 -12.45
CA ARG A 651 -24.82 -29.32 -12.28
C ARG A 651 -25.51 -28.03 -11.85
N LEU A 652 -26.54 -27.67 -12.60
CA LEU A 652 -27.44 -26.55 -12.32
C LEU A 652 -28.84 -27.13 -12.05
N LYS A 653 -29.49 -26.71 -10.97
CA LYS A 653 -30.90 -27.04 -10.73
C LYS A 653 -31.79 -26.23 -11.68
N ALA A 654 -33.06 -26.61 -11.83
CA ALA A 654 -34.01 -25.79 -12.58
C ALA A 654 -34.01 -24.35 -12.03
N VAL A 655 -33.94 -23.38 -12.94
CA VAL A 655 -33.98 -21.95 -12.61
C VAL A 655 -35.41 -21.49 -12.78
N GLU A 656 -36.10 -21.22 -11.67
CA GLU A 656 -37.51 -20.79 -11.68
C GLU A 656 -37.59 -19.28 -11.46
N LEU A 657 -38.18 -18.59 -12.43
CA LEU A 657 -38.41 -17.16 -12.41
C LEU A 657 -39.91 -16.90 -12.26
N ASN A 658 -40.30 -16.28 -11.14
CA ASN A 658 -41.67 -15.97 -10.79
C ASN A 658 -41.89 -14.47 -10.88
N PHE A 659 -42.31 -13.98 -12.04
CA PHE A 659 -42.58 -12.55 -12.25
C PHE A 659 -44.06 -12.24 -12.03
N ILE A 660 -44.38 -11.38 -11.07
CA ILE A 660 -45.71 -10.75 -10.96
C ILE A 660 -45.69 -9.33 -11.53
N ALA A 661 -46.86 -8.82 -11.93
CA ALA A 661 -46.99 -7.51 -12.58
C ALA A 661 -46.41 -6.36 -11.74
N THR A 662 -46.49 -6.45 -10.41
CA THR A 662 -45.91 -5.45 -9.49
C THR A 662 -44.39 -5.45 -9.52
N ASP A 663 -43.74 -6.60 -9.71
CA ASP A 663 -42.28 -6.70 -9.75
C ASP A 663 -41.74 -6.06 -11.02
N TYR A 664 -42.39 -6.35 -12.15
CA TYR A 664 -42.08 -5.71 -13.42
C TYR A 664 -42.23 -4.18 -13.34
N SER A 665 -43.30 -3.70 -12.69
CA SER A 665 -43.49 -2.26 -12.48
C SER A 665 -42.36 -1.64 -11.65
N VAL A 666 -41.88 -2.30 -10.60
CA VAL A 666 -40.77 -1.78 -9.79
C VAL A 666 -39.48 -1.75 -10.60
N ILE A 667 -39.17 -2.81 -11.35
CA ILE A 667 -37.98 -2.86 -12.23
C ILE A 667 -38.03 -1.76 -13.29
N MET A 668 -39.18 -1.56 -13.93
CA MET A 668 -39.33 -0.48 -14.93
C MET A 668 -39.24 0.91 -14.31
N GLN A 669 -39.71 1.08 -13.07
CA GLN A 669 -39.51 2.33 -12.34
C GLN A 669 -38.03 2.56 -12.00
N ILE A 670 -37.29 1.54 -11.58
CA ILE A 670 -35.82 1.64 -11.37
C ILE A 670 -35.12 2.10 -12.66
N LEU A 671 -35.43 1.47 -13.79
CA LEU A 671 -34.80 1.80 -15.08
C LEU A 671 -35.14 3.20 -15.59
N SER A 672 -36.34 3.70 -15.30
CA SER A 672 -36.80 5.02 -15.76
C SER A 672 -36.51 6.16 -14.79
N LYS A 673 -36.33 5.87 -13.49
CA LYS A 673 -36.05 6.85 -12.44
C LYS A 673 -34.60 6.77 -11.99
N ASN A 674 -34.24 5.82 -11.11
CA ASN A 674 -32.89 5.69 -10.55
C ASN A 674 -31.82 5.84 -11.63
N MET A 675 -31.87 5.08 -12.74
CA MET A 675 -30.86 5.15 -13.80
C MET A 675 -30.72 6.52 -14.52
N THR A 676 -31.66 7.44 -14.30
CA THR A 676 -31.66 8.80 -14.86
C THR A 676 -31.43 9.90 -13.82
N GLU A 677 -31.34 9.55 -12.53
CA GLU A 677 -31.10 10.52 -11.46
C GLU A 677 -29.69 11.10 -11.50
N GLY A 678 -29.55 12.32 -10.97
CA GLY A 678 -28.27 13.02 -10.84
C GLY A 678 -27.76 13.70 -12.11
N GLN A 679 -28.40 13.51 -13.28
CA GLN A 679 -27.90 14.06 -14.55
C GLN A 679 -27.85 15.59 -14.59
N ASP A 680 -28.73 16.28 -13.87
CA ASP A 680 -28.77 17.74 -13.87
C ASP A 680 -27.74 18.40 -12.94
N GLU A 681 -27.20 17.68 -11.94
CA GLU A 681 -26.27 18.24 -10.95
C GLU A 681 -24.91 18.64 -11.58
N PHE A 682 -24.52 17.95 -12.66
CA PHE A 682 -23.22 18.09 -13.31
C PHE A 682 -23.28 18.49 -14.79
N LYS A 683 -24.43 18.96 -15.29
CA LYS A 683 -24.49 19.61 -16.61
C LYS A 683 -23.53 20.81 -16.61
N LYS A 684 -22.43 20.71 -17.35
CA LYS A 684 -21.57 21.88 -17.64
C LYS A 684 -22.45 22.92 -18.33
N ALA A 685 -22.47 24.15 -17.80
CA ALA A 685 -23.17 25.25 -18.44
C ALA A 685 -22.64 25.39 -19.87
N GLU A 686 -23.53 25.23 -20.86
CA GLU A 686 -23.19 25.53 -22.25
C GLU A 686 -22.81 27.02 -22.32
N VAL A 687 -21.56 27.31 -22.66
CA VAL A 687 -21.16 28.65 -23.08
C VAL A 687 -21.96 28.94 -24.35
N LYS A 688 -23.00 29.77 -24.23
CA LYS A 688 -23.69 30.33 -25.40
C LYS A 688 -22.64 31.10 -26.21
N LEU A 689 -22.18 30.48 -27.29
CA LEU A 689 -21.47 31.18 -28.35
C LEU A 689 -22.42 32.25 -28.90
N GLU A 690 -22.22 33.50 -28.49
CA GLU A 690 -22.76 34.64 -29.23
C GLU A 690 -22.24 34.54 -30.66
N LYS A 691 -23.17 34.35 -31.60
CA LYS A 691 -22.87 34.37 -33.03
C LYS A 691 -22.46 35.80 -33.38
N SER A 692 -21.17 36.02 -33.63
CA SER A 692 -20.72 37.22 -34.32
C SER A 692 -21.22 37.21 -35.78
N PRO A 693 -21.51 38.37 -36.37
CA PRO A 693 -22.20 38.45 -37.65
C PRO A 693 -21.30 38.05 -38.83
N THR A 694 -21.88 37.23 -39.70
CA THR A 694 -21.32 36.71 -40.94
C THR A 694 -20.94 37.81 -41.93
N SER A 695 -19.74 37.72 -42.51
CA SER A 695 -19.42 38.31 -43.83
C SER A 695 -18.71 37.27 -44.70
N PRO A 696 -18.84 37.33 -46.04
CA PRO A 696 -18.84 36.15 -46.89
C PRO A 696 -17.43 35.74 -47.32
N GLN A 697 -17.06 34.47 -47.07
CA GLN A 697 -15.85 33.87 -47.64
C GLN A 697 -16.18 33.07 -48.91
N SER A 698 -15.34 33.33 -49.92
CA SER A 698 -15.29 32.71 -51.23
C SER A 698 -15.01 31.20 -51.16
N LYS A 699 -15.64 30.46 -52.06
CA LYS A 699 -15.41 29.03 -52.30
C LYS A 699 -13.98 28.78 -52.79
N THR A 700 -13.30 27.81 -52.18
CA THR A 700 -12.26 27.01 -52.86
C THR A 700 -12.34 25.56 -52.43
N THR A 701 -12.43 24.69 -53.43
CA THR A 701 -12.74 23.27 -53.39
C THR A 701 -11.47 22.45 -53.13
N TRP A 702 -11.35 21.75 -52.00
CA TRP A 702 -10.39 20.65 -51.81
C TRP A 702 -11.03 19.54 -50.96
N SER A 703 -11.93 18.77 -51.58
CA SER A 703 -12.46 17.51 -51.03
C SER A 703 -12.27 16.38 -52.04
N SER A 704 -11.02 16.04 -52.31
CA SER A 704 -10.68 14.86 -53.12
C SER A 704 -9.33 14.26 -52.78
N VAL A 705 -8.96 14.12 -51.49
CA VAL A 705 -7.83 13.27 -51.06
C VAL A 705 -8.11 12.68 -49.67
N ALA A 706 -9.16 11.86 -49.55
CA ALA A 706 -9.38 11.02 -48.35
C ALA A 706 -10.15 9.73 -48.67
N LYS A 707 -9.99 9.21 -49.91
CA LYS A 707 -10.46 7.88 -50.31
C LYS A 707 -9.36 7.17 -51.10
N LYS A 708 -8.25 6.85 -50.44
CA LYS A 708 -7.30 5.80 -50.85
C LYS A 708 -6.22 5.62 -49.77
N ALA A 709 -6.46 4.72 -48.81
CA ALA A 709 -5.42 3.99 -48.08
C ALA A 709 -6.06 3.02 -47.06
N THR A 710 -6.86 2.07 -47.55
CA THR A 710 -7.19 0.84 -46.82
C THR A 710 -6.93 -0.33 -47.77
N ALA A 711 -5.65 -0.67 -47.93
CA ALA A 711 -5.22 -1.92 -48.54
C ALA A 711 -4.95 -2.93 -47.41
N LYS A 712 -5.74 -4.01 -47.37
CA LYS A 712 -5.47 -5.21 -46.56
C LYS A 712 -4.47 -6.11 -47.33
N PRO A 713 -3.52 -6.77 -46.65
CA PRO A 713 -2.76 -7.86 -47.25
C PRO A 713 -3.49 -9.20 -47.04
N PHE A 714 -3.21 -10.14 -47.94
CA PHE A 714 -3.65 -11.55 -47.96
C PHE A 714 -5.08 -11.83 -48.46
N GLY A 715 -5.12 -12.34 -49.69
CA GLY A 715 -6.30 -12.81 -50.38
C GLY A 715 -6.63 -14.28 -50.10
N LEU A 716 -7.93 -14.55 -50.17
CA LEU A 716 -8.58 -15.77 -50.67
C LEU A 716 -10.06 -15.39 -50.77
N ASP A 717 -10.51 -15.12 -51.99
CA ASP A 717 -11.87 -14.65 -52.24
C ASP A 717 -12.85 -15.84 -52.22
N VAL A 718 -13.72 -15.83 -51.21
CA VAL A 718 -14.69 -16.89 -50.93
C VAL A 718 -15.78 -16.96 -52.01
N ALA A 719 -15.81 -16.02 -52.95
CA ALA A 719 -16.70 -16.02 -54.11
C ALA A 719 -16.31 -17.05 -55.20
N GLU A 720 -15.04 -17.46 -55.31
CA GLU A 720 -14.61 -18.47 -56.30
C GLU A 720 -14.87 -19.93 -55.87
N LEU A 721 -15.23 -20.17 -54.60
CA LEU A 721 -15.52 -21.51 -54.08
C LEU A 721 -16.97 -21.97 -54.27
N ARG A 722 -17.90 -21.06 -54.62
CA ARG A 722 -19.32 -21.41 -54.83
C ARG A 722 -19.69 -21.81 -56.26
N ALA A 723 -18.81 -21.58 -57.24
CA ALA A 723 -19.06 -21.93 -58.64
C ALA A 723 -18.54 -23.34 -59.02
N LYS A 724 -18.01 -24.11 -58.06
CA LYS A 724 -17.47 -25.47 -58.29
C LYS A 724 -18.21 -26.58 -57.52
N GLN A 725 -19.41 -26.31 -56.98
CA GLN A 725 -20.24 -27.31 -56.28
C GLN A 725 -21.48 -27.76 -57.06
N GLU A 726 -21.65 -27.33 -58.32
CA GLU A 726 -22.61 -27.91 -59.26
C GLU A 726 -21.90 -28.23 -60.59
N ALA A 727 -21.02 -29.25 -60.57
CA ALA A 727 -20.55 -30.00 -61.75
C ALA A 727 -19.93 -31.33 -61.30
#